data_AF-A0A7S7AH53-F1
#
_entry.id   AF-A0A7S7AH53-F1
#
_cell.length_a   1.000
_cell.length_b   1.000
_cell.length_c   1.000
_cell.angle_alpha   90.00
_cell.angle_beta   90.00
_cell.angle_gamma   90.00
#
_symmetry.space_group_name_H-M   'P 1'
#
loop_
_entity.id
_entity.type
_entity.pdbx_description
1 polymer ?
#
loop_
_entity_poly.entity_id
_entity_poly.type
_entity_poly.pdbx_seq_one_letter_code
_entity_poly.pdbx_strand_id
1 'polypeptide(L)'
;MKIKNEWQILCRNKKYNWTLEQLEQHKDQINWRLLSLNTVIDWSIPLIQRYQLNWNWRSLSHHPALPWTIELIDTFHELWDWQALSQNQSIPWTIDLINHFKSRWDWKMLSKNTALPWSVDLIETFVKNWNWHELSVNPKISISLNLIEKFERYWDWQTLTGRRDFVWSRALLEQFADHWYWNVLSKGVLPWSTELIDTYKTRWSWKNLSLNQNLPWSVEFIQQFEDYWDWRDLIHNHNLPWSLDLIKKFENLWDWKRLSYFCPLPITEHEVGYFQSYWDWYSLSSCPKVVWSIELIEQFKYQWDWGHLSAKEDLPWSLELVKKYEQHWNWYLLSDGLSANFNFVLDIIDKYQSRLDWYQFSRRLDLTDPKSVVLIDQYKQHWNWQKLTENLLQHFSLKLLHEFAPHWDWAILSFHYTHPIQWEIEHIREFKEYWDWERLLWNGYINISEEFLVEFQDVMNWTELSYKNIAWSEQQLEHFEKNWDWQRLSTNDAFPWTTTLIKRYEHLWDWERLSWNTALPWSIDLIEEYANRWNWQRLSTNEGLPWSIELLERYQEYWDWKGLSRNTALSWSVEFIRHFEHHWDWMILSKYENLTAELMLPFVDKWHWKTLSYRNNLPWSVEFITPFVQYWHWSVLSAKRRLPWSVELIESFKNHWDWKILSNNIRLPWTVELFEAYKGYWDYSV
;
A
#
# COMPACT_ATOMS: atom_id res chain seq x y z
N MET A 1 30.15 40.97 -11.85
CA MET A 1 29.73 39.61 -11.46
C MET A 1 28.21 39.38 -11.55
N LYS A 2 27.42 40.28 -12.16
CA LYS A 2 25.94 40.19 -12.29
C LYS A 2 25.43 39.49 -13.57
N ILE A 3 26.22 39.45 -14.64
CA ILE A 3 25.82 38.99 -16.00
C ILE A 3 25.57 37.46 -16.10
N LYS A 4 26.08 36.64 -15.16
CA LYS A 4 26.03 35.16 -15.25
C LYS A 4 24.70 34.53 -14.82
N ASN A 5 23.79 35.26 -14.16
CA ASN A 5 22.48 34.70 -13.76
C ASN A 5 21.44 34.78 -14.90
N GLU A 6 21.60 35.72 -15.82
CA GLU A 6 20.67 35.97 -16.94
C GLU A 6 20.46 34.75 -17.85
N TRP A 7 21.55 34.18 -18.32
CA TRP A 7 21.51 33.17 -19.37
C TRP A 7 21.26 31.75 -18.85
N GLN A 8 21.26 31.55 -17.53
CA GLN A 8 21.06 30.21 -16.94
C GLN A 8 19.68 29.65 -17.24
N ILE A 9 18.66 30.51 -17.25
CA ILE A 9 17.28 30.13 -17.53
C ILE A 9 17.13 29.68 -18.98
N LEU A 10 17.66 30.48 -19.92
CA LEU A 10 17.68 30.13 -21.35
C LEU A 10 18.42 28.81 -21.60
N CYS A 11 19.59 28.60 -20.98
CA CYS A 11 20.40 27.40 -21.18
C CYS A 11 19.66 26.11 -20.74
N ARG A 12 18.76 26.21 -19.74
CA ARG A 12 17.95 25.07 -19.24
C ARG A 12 16.65 24.85 -20.01
N ASN A 13 16.23 25.79 -20.85
CA ASN A 13 14.94 25.73 -21.52
C ASN A 13 14.98 24.68 -22.65
N LYS A 14 14.22 23.60 -22.47
CA LYS A 14 14.09 22.51 -23.45
C LYS A 14 13.20 22.82 -24.64
N LYS A 15 12.54 23.98 -24.68
CA LYS A 15 11.72 24.43 -25.83
C LYS A 15 12.42 25.48 -26.69
N TYR A 16 13.56 25.97 -26.23
CA TYR A 16 14.29 27.02 -26.90
C TYR A 16 15.33 26.40 -27.84
N ASN A 17 15.24 26.74 -29.13
CA ASN A 17 16.12 26.24 -30.17
C ASN A 17 17.30 27.21 -30.38
N TRP A 18 18.51 26.77 -30.09
CA TRP A 18 19.72 27.59 -30.19
C TRP A 18 20.27 27.60 -31.62
N THR A 19 20.31 28.77 -32.28
CA THR A 19 21.00 28.93 -33.57
C THR A 19 22.48 29.29 -33.38
N LEU A 20 23.29 29.02 -34.41
CA LEU A 20 24.74 29.36 -34.40
C LEU A 20 24.99 30.87 -34.23
N GLU A 21 24.15 31.70 -34.84
CA GLU A 21 24.23 33.16 -34.75
C GLU A 21 23.99 33.64 -33.31
N GLN A 22 22.98 33.07 -32.64
CA GLN A 22 22.64 33.39 -31.26
C GLN A 22 23.74 32.95 -30.27
N LEU A 23 24.34 31.78 -30.51
CA LEU A 23 25.47 31.33 -29.69
C LEU A 23 26.69 32.24 -29.81
N GLU A 24 26.95 32.78 -31.01
CA GLU A 24 28.11 33.67 -31.22
C GLU A 24 27.87 35.04 -30.59
N GLN A 25 26.68 35.59 -30.83
CA GLN A 25 26.28 36.89 -30.31
C GLN A 25 26.31 36.92 -28.77
N HIS A 26 26.05 35.78 -28.12
CA HIS A 26 25.84 35.70 -26.68
C HIS A 26 26.84 34.80 -25.92
N LYS A 27 27.98 34.49 -26.53
CA LYS A 27 28.96 33.54 -26.00
C LYS A 27 29.50 33.86 -24.61
N ASP A 28 29.66 35.14 -24.29
CA ASP A 28 30.25 35.60 -23.03
C ASP A 28 29.26 35.54 -21.87
N GLN A 29 27.97 35.46 -22.18
CA GLN A 29 26.92 35.46 -21.19
C GLN A 29 26.33 34.06 -20.93
N ILE A 30 26.39 33.16 -21.92
CA ILE A 30 25.89 31.76 -21.83
C ILE A 30 26.48 30.99 -20.64
N ASN A 31 25.61 30.24 -19.92
CA ASN A 31 26.06 29.23 -18.97
C ASN A 31 26.26 27.88 -19.67
N TRP A 32 27.48 27.72 -20.20
CA TRP A 32 27.85 26.58 -21.01
C TRP A 32 27.73 25.22 -20.31
N ARG A 33 27.87 25.17 -18.97
CA ARG A 33 27.64 23.94 -18.21
C ARG A 33 26.20 23.45 -18.29
N LEU A 34 25.25 24.37 -18.19
CA LEU A 34 23.83 24.03 -18.30
C LEU A 34 23.44 23.74 -19.75
N LEU A 35 23.98 24.52 -20.68
CA LEU A 35 23.71 24.35 -22.09
C LEU A 35 24.20 22.98 -22.62
N SER A 36 25.30 22.46 -22.09
CA SER A 36 25.84 21.13 -22.43
C SER A 36 24.93 19.95 -22.06
N LEU A 37 23.85 20.19 -21.30
CA LEU A 37 22.86 19.17 -20.94
C LEU A 37 21.58 19.27 -21.81
N ASN A 38 21.55 20.21 -22.76
CA ASN A 38 20.37 20.50 -23.55
C ASN A 38 20.25 19.52 -24.73
N THR A 39 19.18 18.72 -24.71
CA THR A 39 18.91 17.68 -25.70
C THR A 39 18.24 18.16 -26.98
N VAL A 40 17.95 19.46 -27.10
CA VAL A 40 17.17 20.05 -28.21
C VAL A 40 18.05 20.90 -29.14
N ILE A 41 19.29 21.19 -28.73
CA ILE A 41 20.28 21.80 -29.62
C ILE A 41 20.51 20.87 -30.81
N ASP A 42 20.57 21.44 -32.02
CA ASP A 42 20.99 20.74 -33.23
C ASP A 42 22.51 20.51 -33.19
N TRP A 43 22.90 19.46 -32.49
CA TRP A 43 24.30 19.14 -32.23
C TRP A 43 25.02 18.72 -33.50
N SER A 44 26.12 19.41 -33.81
CA SER A 44 27.00 19.10 -34.96
C SER A 44 28.47 19.28 -34.58
N ILE A 45 29.38 18.61 -35.30
CA ILE A 45 30.84 18.75 -35.08
C ILE A 45 31.29 20.21 -35.20
N PRO A 46 30.90 20.99 -36.23
CA PRO A 46 31.29 22.40 -36.33
C PRO A 46 30.82 23.25 -35.15
N LEU A 47 29.63 22.97 -34.62
CA LEU A 47 29.12 23.66 -33.43
C LEU A 47 29.96 23.36 -32.19
N ILE A 48 30.31 22.08 -31.99
CA ILE A 48 31.12 21.66 -30.84
C ILE A 48 32.53 22.26 -30.95
N GLN A 49 33.12 22.27 -32.16
CA GLN A 49 34.45 22.81 -32.43
C GLN A 49 34.53 24.30 -32.15
N ARG A 50 33.53 25.06 -32.62
CA ARG A 50 33.48 26.51 -32.49
C ARG A 50 33.55 26.97 -31.02
N TYR A 51 32.93 26.21 -30.11
CA TYR A 51 32.84 26.56 -28.68
C TYR A 51 33.51 25.53 -27.76
N GLN A 52 34.54 24.84 -28.26
CA GLN A 52 35.19 23.72 -27.55
C GLN A 52 35.71 24.08 -26.15
N LEU A 53 36.17 25.32 -25.95
CA LEU A 53 36.70 25.80 -24.66
C LEU A 53 35.60 26.11 -23.65
N ASN A 54 34.36 26.24 -24.12
CA ASN A 54 33.24 26.66 -23.31
C ASN A 54 32.42 25.47 -22.79
N TRP A 55 32.28 24.41 -23.60
CA TRP A 55 31.45 23.26 -23.28
C TRP A 55 31.87 22.53 -22.00
N ASN A 56 30.89 21.98 -21.28
CA ASN A 56 31.13 21.04 -20.20
C ASN A 56 31.22 19.63 -20.75
N TRP A 57 32.45 19.19 -20.98
CA TRP A 57 32.74 17.91 -21.62
C TRP A 57 32.25 16.69 -20.86
N ARG A 58 32.19 16.74 -19.53
CA ARG A 58 31.60 15.65 -18.72
C ARG A 58 30.11 15.48 -18.98
N SER A 59 29.38 16.59 -19.13
CA SER A 59 27.97 16.56 -19.52
C SER A 59 27.79 16.05 -20.94
N LEU A 60 28.61 16.56 -21.89
CA LEU A 60 28.55 16.11 -23.28
C LEU A 60 28.88 14.61 -23.42
N SER A 61 29.80 14.07 -22.62
CA SER A 61 30.21 12.66 -22.69
C SER A 61 29.09 11.67 -22.33
N HIS A 62 28.13 12.07 -21.50
CA HIS A 62 26.95 11.26 -21.18
C HIS A 62 25.76 11.56 -22.10
N HIS A 63 25.92 12.46 -23.07
CA HIS A 63 24.80 13.08 -23.73
C HIS A 63 24.11 12.12 -24.71
N PRO A 64 22.79 11.96 -24.63
CA PRO A 64 22.07 10.98 -25.44
C PRO A 64 21.81 11.43 -26.88
N ALA A 65 21.80 12.75 -27.14
CA ALA A 65 21.40 13.33 -28.43
C ALA A 65 22.56 13.90 -29.26
N LEU A 66 23.82 13.58 -28.93
CA LEU A 66 24.95 13.96 -29.79
C LEU A 66 25.01 13.05 -31.03
N PRO A 67 25.51 13.54 -32.17
CA PRO A 67 25.72 12.73 -33.38
C PRO A 67 26.96 11.86 -33.23
N TRP A 68 26.88 10.84 -32.36
CA TRP A 68 28.00 9.97 -32.03
C TRP A 68 28.56 9.27 -33.27
N THR A 69 29.79 9.63 -33.62
CA THR A 69 30.57 9.09 -34.74
C THR A 69 32.04 9.00 -34.32
N ILE A 70 32.85 8.19 -35.03
CA ILE A 70 34.31 8.15 -34.81
C ILE A 70 34.89 9.55 -35.04
N GLU A 71 34.46 10.24 -36.09
CA GLU A 71 34.91 11.61 -36.42
C GLU A 71 34.67 12.58 -35.26
N LEU A 72 33.47 12.57 -34.65
CA LEU A 72 33.16 13.42 -33.51
C LEU A 72 34.07 13.12 -32.31
N ILE A 73 34.30 11.84 -32.02
CA ILE A 73 35.11 11.45 -30.87
C ILE A 73 36.60 11.79 -31.12
N ASP A 74 37.08 11.59 -32.35
CA ASP A 74 38.47 11.84 -32.76
C ASP A 74 38.80 13.33 -32.74
N THR A 75 37.88 14.14 -33.26
CA THR A 75 38.04 15.60 -33.31
C THR A 75 38.28 16.21 -31.92
N PHE A 76 37.67 15.63 -30.87
CA PHE A 76 37.71 16.17 -29.50
C PHE A 76 38.30 15.20 -28.47
N HIS A 77 39.18 14.30 -28.89
CA HIS A 77 39.68 13.20 -28.06
C HIS A 77 40.35 13.62 -26.73
N GLU A 78 40.99 14.79 -26.68
CA GLU A 78 41.61 15.30 -25.44
C GLU A 78 40.60 15.92 -24.46
N LEU A 79 39.37 16.20 -24.91
CA LEU A 79 38.39 16.94 -24.13
C LEU A 79 37.34 16.03 -23.48
N TRP A 80 37.05 14.88 -24.08
CA TRP A 80 36.04 13.95 -23.57
C TRP A 80 36.35 13.39 -22.17
N ASP A 81 35.30 13.20 -21.38
CA ASP A 81 35.34 12.37 -20.17
C ASP A 81 35.19 10.91 -20.61
N TRP A 82 36.32 10.22 -20.72
CA TRP A 82 36.37 8.85 -21.25
C TRP A 82 35.68 7.82 -20.36
N GLN A 83 35.61 8.05 -19.05
CA GLN A 83 34.85 7.20 -18.14
C GLN A 83 33.34 7.32 -18.44
N ALA A 84 32.86 8.55 -18.64
CA ALA A 84 31.49 8.84 -19.01
C ALA A 84 31.11 8.25 -20.37
N LEU A 85 31.94 8.45 -21.40
CA LEU A 85 31.70 7.87 -22.72
C LEU A 85 31.62 6.33 -22.65
N SER A 86 32.47 5.70 -21.86
CA SER A 86 32.50 4.23 -21.72
C SER A 86 31.20 3.64 -21.16
N GLN A 87 30.41 4.42 -20.41
CA GLN A 87 29.10 4.01 -19.90
C GLN A 87 27.95 4.40 -20.82
N ASN A 88 28.21 5.21 -21.84
CA ASN A 88 27.18 5.82 -22.66
C ASN A 88 26.44 4.73 -23.47
N GLN A 89 25.12 4.72 -23.33
CA GLN A 89 24.22 3.76 -23.98
C GLN A 89 23.79 4.21 -25.38
N SER A 90 24.02 5.47 -25.73
CA SER A 90 23.63 6.08 -27.01
C SER A 90 24.73 6.05 -28.06
N ILE A 91 25.96 5.66 -27.69
CA ILE A 91 27.06 5.48 -28.65
C ILE A 91 26.78 4.23 -29.50
N PRO A 92 26.90 4.31 -30.84
CA PRO A 92 26.80 3.15 -31.72
C PRO A 92 28.08 2.31 -31.63
N TRP A 93 28.16 1.45 -30.61
CA TRP A 93 29.34 0.64 -30.32
C TRP A 93 29.67 -0.34 -31.46
N THR A 94 30.91 -0.27 -31.96
CA THR A 94 31.49 -1.22 -32.91
C THR A 94 32.91 -1.60 -32.48
N ILE A 95 33.42 -2.75 -32.97
CA ILE A 95 34.82 -3.16 -32.70
C ILE A 95 35.79 -2.08 -33.22
N ASP A 96 35.53 -1.52 -34.40
CA ASP A 96 36.35 -0.47 -35.00
C ASP A 96 36.41 0.78 -34.13
N LEU A 97 35.27 1.24 -33.60
CA LEU A 97 35.21 2.37 -32.68
C LEU A 97 36.00 2.11 -31.40
N ILE A 98 35.85 0.91 -30.82
CA ILE A 98 36.58 0.53 -29.61
C ILE A 98 38.08 0.47 -29.88
N ASN A 99 38.50 -0.07 -31.03
CA ASN A 99 39.90 -0.20 -31.41
C ASN A 99 40.54 1.17 -31.67
N HIS A 100 39.84 2.05 -32.38
CA HIS A 100 40.34 3.38 -32.74
C HIS A 100 40.73 4.19 -31.50
N PHE A 101 39.97 4.09 -30.40
CA PHE A 101 40.24 4.80 -29.14
C PHE A 101 40.71 3.88 -27.99
N LYS A 102 41.34 2.75 -28.32
CA LYS A 102 41.68 1.68 -27.37
C LYS A 102 42.41 2.17 -26.10
N SER A 103 43.34 3.10 -26.23
CA SER A 103 44.15 3.61 -25.12
C SER A 103 43.42 4.60 -24.21
N ARG A 104 42.21 5.03 -24.58
CA ARG A 104 41.47 6.08 -23.89
C ARG A 104 40.30 5.56 -23.07
N TRP A 105 39.68 4.47 -23.50
CA TRP A 105 38.49 3.92 -22.85
C TRP A 105 38.72 3.53 -21.38
N ASP A 106 37.70 3.75 -20.55
CA ASP A 106 37.59 3.13 -19.23
C ASP A 106 37.05 1.70 -19.43
N TRP A 107 37.98 0.75 -19.49
CA TRP A 107 37.67 -0.64 -19.73
C TRP A 107 36.84 -1.31 -18.63
N LYS A 108 36.88 -0.79 -17.39
CA LYS A 108 36.00 -1.30 -16.33
C LYS A 108 34.54 -0.92 -16.63
N MET A 109 34.32 0.30 -17.09
CA MET A 109 32.99 0.78 -17.46
C MET A 109 32.48 0.11 -18.74
N LEU A 110 33.33 -0.08 -19.75
CA LEU A 110 32.94 -0.82 -20.94
C LEU A 110 32.55 -2.27 -20.62
N SER A 111 33.30 -2.96 -19.74
CA SER A 111 32.97 -4.34 -19.34
C SER A 111 31.59 -4.47 -18.69
N LYS A 112 31.10 -3.43 -18.01
CA LYS A 112 29.73 -3.38 -17.45
C LYS A 112 28.66 -3.05 -18.47
N ASN A 113 29.05 -2.38 -19.55
CA ASN A 113 28.12 -1.71 -20.43
C ASN A 113 27.35 -2.77 -21.24
N THR A 114 26.03 -2.77 -21.07
CA THR A 114 25.12 -3.74 -21.67
C THR A 114 24.71 -3.38 -23.10
N ALA A 115 25.06 -2.17 -23.57
CA ALA A 115 24.85 -1.73 -24.96
C ALA A 115 25.97 -2.15 -25.92
N LEU A 116 27.08 -2.73 -25.43
CA LEU A 116 28.11 -3.26 -26.31
C LEU A 116 27.60 -4.47 -27.10
N PRO A 117 28.05 -4.66 -28.36
CA PRO A 117 27.72 -5.84 -29.15
C PRO A 117 28.57 -7.03 -28.71
N TRP A 118 28.30 -7.56 -27.52
CA TRP A 118 29.05 -8.68 -26.93
C TRP A 118 29.11 -9.89 -27.86
N SER A 119 30.33 -10.24 -28.29
CA SER A 119 30.64 -11.39 -29.14
C SER A 119 32.01 -11.97 -28.74
N VAL A 120 32.28 -13.22 -29.13
CA VAL A 120 33.60 -13.84 -28.92
C VAL A 120 34.69 -13.00 -29.56
N ASP A 121 34.44 -12.49 -30.77
CA ASP A 121 35.40 -11.67 -31.53
C ASP A 121 35.70 -10.35 -30.83
N LEU A 122 34.68 -9.68 -30.26
CA LEU A 122 34.87 -8.46 -29.48
C LEU A 122 35.71 -8.73 -28.22
N ILE A 123 35.42 -9.82 -27.52
CA ILE A 123 36.17 -10.22 -26.31
C ILE A 123 37.62 -10.53 -26.67
N GLU A 124 37.85 -11.31 -27.73
CA GLU A 124 39.19 -11.71 -28.20
C GLU A 124 40.04 -10.51 -28.61
N THR A 125 39.47 -9.61 -29.41
CA THR A 125 40.17 -8.44 -29.95
C THR A 125 40.78 -7.57 -28.84
N PHE A 126 40.12 -7.48 -27.69
CA PHE A 126 40.53 -6.65 -26.56
C PHE A 126 40.77 -7.45 -25.27
N VAL A 127 41.17 -8.72 -25.40
CA VAL A 127 41.30 -9.68 -24.28
C VAL A 127 42.10 -9.14 -23.08
N LYS A 128 43.18 -8.39 -23.33
CA LYS A 128 44.06 -7.84 -22.27
C LYS A 128 43.51 -6.58 -21.62
N ASN A 129 42.52 -5.95 -22.23
CA ASN A 129 42.01 -4.66 -21.81
C ASN A 129 40.77 -4.80 -20.91
N TRP A 130 39.94 -5.80 -21.16
CA TRP A 130 38.69 -5.99 -20.40
C TRP A 130 38.91 -6.14 -18.89
N ASN A 131 37.97 -5.59 -18.12
CA ASN A 131 37.83 -5.93 -16.72
C ASN A 131 37.03 -7.23 -16.59
N TRP A 132 37.74 -8.33 -16.37
CA TRP A 132 37.15 -9.66 -16.38
C TRP A 132 36.23 -9.96 -15.20
N HIS A 133 36.40 -9.28 -14.06
CA HIS A 133 35.42 -9.34 -12.97
C HIS A 133 34.05 -8.85 -13.45
N GLU A 134 34.03 -7.69 -14.10
CA GLU A 134 32.78 -7.09 -14.59
C GLU A 134 32.19 -7.85 -15.78
N LEU A 135 33.02 -8.44 -16.66
CA LEU A 135 32.54 -9.33 -17.71
C LEU A 135 31.88 -10.60 -17.14
N SER A 136 32.46 -11.16 -16.08
CA SER A 136 31.99 -12.41 -15.47
C SER A 136 30.59 -12.28 -14.90
N VAL A 137 30.22 -11.10 -14.39
CA VAL A 137 28.87 -10.80 -13.89
C VAL A 137 27.93 -10.22 -14.96
N ASN A 138 28.42 -9.93 -16.16
CA ASN A 138 27.61 -9.25 -17.18
C ASN A 138 26.54 -10.21 -17.75
N PRO A 139 25.24 -9.92 -17.54
CA PRO A 139 24.16 -10.82 -17.94
C PRO A 139 23.95 -10.86 -19.46
N LYS A 140 24.52 -9.92 -20.22
CA LYS A 140 24.45 -9.92 -21.69
C LYS A 140 25.48 -10.84 -22.35
N ILE A 141 26.43 -11.37 -21.59
CA ILE A 141 27.42 -12.33 -22.09
C ILE A 141 26.90 -13.74 -21.85
N SER A 142 26.64 -14.47 -22.94
CA SER A 142 26.29 -15.89 -22.88
C SER A 142 27.56 -16.72 -22.64
N ILE A 143 27.62 -17.39 -21.49
CA ILE A 143 28.80 -18.17 -21.10
C ILE A 143 28.64 -19.61 -21.61
N SER A 144 29.41 -19.95 -22.64
CA SER A 144 29.49 -21.31 -23.21
C SER A 144 30.83 -21.97 -22.87
N LEU A 145 30.91 -23.30 -22.98
CA LEU A 145 32.14 -24.06 -22.75
C LEU A 145 33.30 -23.52 -23.60
N ASN A 146 33.08 -23.33 -24.90
CA ASN A 146 34.08 -22.81 -25.83
C ASN A 146 34.56 -21.41 -25.44
N LEU A 147 33.67 -20.56 -24.92
CA LEU A 147 34.03 -19.21 -24.46
C LEU A 147 34.86 -19.26 -23.18
N ILE A 148 34.51 -20.14 -22.23
CA ILE A 148 35.30 -20.35 -21.01
C ILE A 148 36.69 -20.84 -21.36
N GLU A 149 36.78 -21.90 -22.15
CA GLU A 149 38.06 -22.51 -22.56
C GLU A 149 38.98 -21.50 -23.24
N LYS A 150 38.45 -20.73 -24.20
CA LYS A 150 39.23 -19.74 -24.95
C LYS A 150 39.84 -18.66 -24.04
N PHE A 151 39.18 -18.33 -22.93
CA PHE A 151 39.58 -17.23 -22.04
C PHE A 151 39.79 -17.66 -20.58
N GLU A 152 40.10 -18.93 -20.35
CA GLU A 152 40.17 -19.58 -19.03
C GLU A 152 40.94 -18.74 -17.99
N ARG A 153 42.16 -18.34 -18.32
CA ARG A 153 43.06 -17.60 -17.41
C ARG A 153 42.55 -16.21 -17.01
N TYR A 154 41.52 -15.69 -17.67
CA TYR A 154 41.07 -14.33 -17.45
C TYR A 154 39.80 -14.25 -16.61
N TRP A 155 38.94 -15.27 -16.65
CA TRP A 155 37.66 -15.23 -15.97
C TRP A 155 37.79 -15.02 -14.46
N ASP A 156 36.85 -14.25 -13.88
CA ASP A 156 36.66 -14.21 -12.45
C ASP A 156 35.78 -15.39 -12.05
N TRP A 157 36.43 -16.46 -11.62
CA TRP A 157 35.78 -17.73 -11.35
C TRP A 157 34.81 -17.67 -10.16
N GLN A 158 35.02 -16.77 -9.21
CA GLN A 158 34.11 -16.61 -8.06
C GLN A 158 32.74 -16.13 -8.52
N THR A 159 32.76 -15.08 -9.33
CA THR A 159 31.54 -14.47 -9.85
C THR A 159 30.85 -15.35 -10.89
N LEU A 160 31.61 -16.03 -11.76
CA LEU A 160 31.05 -17.01 -12.70
C LEU A 160 30.35 -18.17 -11.98
N THR A 161 30.96 -18.74 -10.93
CA THR A 161 30.39 -19.87 -10.19
C THR A 161 29.00 -19.54 -9.63
N GLY A 162 28.79 -18.29 -9.21
CA GLY A 162 27.54 -17.82 -8.61
C GLY A 162 26.46 -17.38 -9.61
N ARG A 163 26.70 -17.48 -10.93
CA ARG A 163 25.70 -17.07 -11.93
C ARG A 163 24.50 -18.00 -11.92
N ARG A 164 23.31 -17.40 -11.82
CA ARG A 164 22.03 -18.12 -11.80
C ARG A 164 21.59 -18.61 -13.18
N ASP A 165 22.00 -17.93 -14.23
CA ASP A 165 21.69 -18.22 -15.63
C ASP A 165 22.71 -19.19 -16.26
N PHE A 166 23.61 -19.75 -15.46
CA PHE A 166 24.67 -20.63 -15.92
C PHE A 166 24.15 -22.06 -16.13
N VAL A 167 24.44 -22.64 -17.30
CA VAL A 167 24.01 -24.00 -17.66
C VAL A 167 25.15 -24.98 -17.41
N TRP A 168 25.03 -25.78 -16.35
CA TRP A 168 26.06 -26.74 -15.94
C TRP A 168 26.02 -28.05 -16.74
N SER A 169 27.20 -28.54 -17.13
CA SER A 169 27.40 -29.86 -17.74
C SER A 169 28.55 -30.60 -17.04
N ARG A 170 28.60 -31.94 -17.11
CA ARG A 170 29.70 -32.72 -16.52
C ARG A 170 31.06 -32.31 -17.11
N ALA A 171 31.15 -32.23 -18.45
CA ALA A 171 32.37 -31.82 -19.14
C ALA A 171 32.90 -30.45 -18.65
N LEU A 172 32.01 -29.48 -18.41
CA LEU A 172 32.37 -28.15 -17.92
C LEU A 172 32.88 -28.15 -16.48
N LEU A 173 32.24 -28.95 -15.61
CA LEU A 173 32.67 -29.11 -14.22
C LEU A 173 34.03 -29.81 -14.15
N GLU A 174 34.22 -30.85 -14.96
CA GLU A 174 35.43 -31.67 -14.98
C GLU A 174 36.63 -30.91 -15.54
N GLN A 175 36.46 -30.24 -16.69
CA GLN A 175 37.52 -29.52 -17.37
C GLN A 175 38.10 -28.37 -16.53
N PHE A 176 37.26 -27.65 -15.77
CA PHE A 176 37.68 -26.48 -14.98
C PHE A 176 37.55 -26.70 -13.47
N ALA A 177 37.67 -27.95 -13.02
CA ALA A 177 37.49 -28.32 -11.63
C ALA A 177 38.33 -27.50 -10.64
N ASP A 178 39.55 -27.14 -11.01
CA ASP A 178 40.48 -26.38 -10.16
C ASP A 178 40.11 -24.91 -10.00
N HIS A 179 39.24 -24.40 -10.86
CA HIS A 179 38.86 -23.00 -10.87
C HIS A 179 37.56 -22.72 -10.11
N TRP A 180 36.65 -23.70 -10.05
CA TRP A 180 35.31 -23.48 -9.50
C TRP A 180 35.31 -23.29 -7.98
N TYR A 181 34.37 -22.46 -7.51
CA TYR A 181 34.14 -22.24 -6.08
C TYR A 181 33.14 -23.28 -5.54
N TRP A 182 33.68 -24.44 -5.16
CA TRP A 182 32.91 -25.62 -4.78
C TRP A 182 31.91 -25.40 -3.64
N ASN A 183 32.19 -24.47 -2.73
CA ASN A 183 31.26 -24.10 -1.67
C ASN A 183 29.94 -23.51 -2.22
N VAL A 184 30.02 -22.71 -3.29
CA VAL A 184 28.87 -22.12 -3.99
C VAL A 184 28.18 -23.21 -4.81
N LEU A 185 28.95 -24.03 -5.54
CA LEU A 185 28.42 -25.13 -6.34
C LEU A 185 27.62 -26.14 -5.51
N SER A 186 28.02 -26.44 -4.27
CA SER A 186 27.30 -27.36 -3.39
C SER A 186 25.83 -26.98 -3.14
N LYS A 187 25.45 -25.71 -3.29
CA LYS A 187 24.06 -25.25 -3.16
C LYS A 187 23.30 -25.26 -4.48
N GLY A 188 23.99 -25.44 -5.60
CA GLY A 188 23.47 -25.24 -6.94
C GLY A 188 22.64 -26.42 -7.46
N VAL A 189 22.04 -26.17 -8.62
CA VAL A 189 21.40 -27.18 -9.46
C VAL A 189 22.42 -27.62 -10.50
N LEU A 190 23.05 -28.76 -10.25
CA LEU A 190 24.08 -29.36 -11.10
C LEU A 190 23.56 -30.67 -11.71
N PRO A 191 24.23 -31.22 -12.73
CA PRO A 191 23.99 -32.59 -13.19
C PRO A 191 24.50 -33.61 -12.16
N TRP A 192 23.85 -33.66 -10.99
CA TRP A 192 24.27 -34.46 -9.84
C TRP A 192 24.32 -35.96 -10.17
N SER A 193 25.35 -36.61 -9.65
CA SER A 193 25.54 -38.06 -9.70
C SER A 193 26.49 -38.50 -8.60
N THR A 194 26.39 -39.76 -8.19
CA THR A 194 27.31 -40.34 -7.21
C THR A 194 28.76 -40.25 -7.68
N GLU A 195 29.03 -40.50 -8.97
CA GLU A 195 30.39 -40.40 -9.52
C GLU A 195 30.96 -38.98 -9.40
N LEU A 196 30.17 -37.95 -9.73
CA LEU A 196 30.59 -36.54 -9.64
C LEU A 196 30.93 -36.15 -8.19
N ILE A 197 30.13 -36.64 -7.24
CA ILE A 197 30.31 -36.33 -5.82
C ILE A 197 31.57 -37.03 -5.28
N ASP A 198 31.76 -38.31 -5.62
CA ASP A 198 32.93 -39.08 -5.22
C ASP A 198 34.24 -38.50 -5.77
N THR A 199 34.23 -38.16 -7.07
CA THR A 199 35.40 -37.60 -7.77
C THR A 199 35.93 -36.34 -7.10
N TYR A 200 35.04 -35.48 -6.60
CA TYR A 200 35.40 -34.19 -5.99
C TYR A 200 35.08 -34.11 -4.49
N LYS A 201 35.05 -35.25 -3.80
CA LYS A 201 34.64 -35.37 -2.39
C LYS A 201 35.32 -34.40 -1.43
N THR A 202 36.60 -34.09 -1.64
CA THR A 202 37.37 -33.20 -0.76
C THR A 202 37.12 -31.71 -1.04
N ARG A 203 36.47 -31.38 -2.16
CA ARG A 203 36.23 -30.00 -2.57
C ARG A 203 34.83 -29.51 -2.19
N TRP A 204 33.87 -30.42 -2.13
CA TRP A 204 32.50 -30.07 -1.79
C TRP A 204 32.35 -29.49 -0.38
N SER A 205 31.45 -28.51 -0.24
CA SER A 205 30.97 -28.06 1.06
C SER A 205 29.86 -28.99 1.53
N TRP A 206 30.22 -30.02 2.28
CA TRP A 206 29.29 -31.06 2.75
C TRP A 206 28.10 -30.54 3.56
N LYS A 207 28.29 -29.47 4.35
CA LYS A 207 27.19 -28.76 5.00
C LYS A 207 26.12 -28.28 4.00
N ASN A 208 26.55 -27.72 2.88
CA ASN A 208 25.64 -27.24 1.83
C ASN A 208 25.03 -28.41 1.05
N LEU A 209 25.80 -29.49 0.83
CA LEU A 209 25.27 -30.70 0.21
C LEU A 209 24.20 -31.37 1.07
N SER A 210 24.36 -31.42 2.40
CA SER A 210 23.36 -32.00 3.32
C SER A 210 21.98 -31.35 3.16
N LEU A 211 21.94 -30.05 2.87
CA LEU A 211 20.69 -29.29 2.63
C LEU A 211 20.21 -29.33 1.18
N ASN A 212 21.00 -29.88 0.25
CA ASN A 212 20.67 -29.84 -1.16
C ASN A 212 19.63 -30.92 -1.50
N GLN A 213 18.44 -30.47 -1.87
CA GLN A 213 17.31 -31.34 -2.21
C GLN A 213 17.44 -31.99 -3.59
N ASN A 214 18.38 -31.54 -4.43
CA ASN A 214 18.55 -32.03 -5.80
C ASN A 214 19.58 -33.18 -5.92
N LEU A 215 20.13 -33.68 -4.82
CA LEU A 215 21.04 -34.81 -4.83
C LEU A 215 20.30 -36.15 -5.05
N PRO A 216 20.97 -37.17 -5.60
CA PRO A 216 20.39 -38.50 -5.83
C PRO A 216 20.33 -39.30 -4.51
N TRP A 217 19.49 -38.87 -3.57
CA TRP A 217 19.41 -39.48 -2.24
C TRP A 217 18.98 -40.95 -2.28
N SER A 218 19.82 -41.84 -1.74
CA SER A 218 19.52 -43.25 -1.44
C SER A 218 20.24 -43.67 -0.15
N VAL A 219 19.86 -44.80 0.45
CA VAL A 219 20.51 -45.29 1.68
C VAL A 219 21.98 -45.65 1.41
N GLU A 220 22.26 -46.24 0.25
CA GLU A 220 23.61 -46.57 -0.21
C GLU A 220 24.44 -45.30 -0.44
N PHE A 221 23.83 -44.27 -1.04
CA PHE A 221 24.49 -42.99 -1.28
C PHE A 221 24.82 -42.27 0.03
N ILE A 222 23.92 -42.29 1.02
CA ILE A 222 24.19 -41.73 2.35
C ILE A 222 25.34 -42.49 3.02
N GLN A 223 25.29 -43.83 2.99
CA GLN A 223 26.33 -44.69 3.58
C GLN A 223 27.70 -44.45 2.95
N GLN A 224 27.76 -44.32 1.63
CA GLN A 224 29.03 -44.12 0.92
C GLN A 224 29.79 -42.88 1.42
N PHE A 225 29.08 -41.87 1.91
CA PHE A 225 29.67 -40.60 2.37
C PHE A 225 29.33 -40.29 3.85
N GLU A 226 29.14 -41.32 4.68
CA GLU A 226 28.68 -41.17 6.07
C GLU A 226 29.54 -40.23 6.91
N ASP A 227 30.86 -40.31 6.75
CA ASP A 227 31.84 -39.50 7.49
C ASP A 227 31.86 -38.03 7.06
N TYR A 228 31.24 -37.71 5.92
CA TYR A 228 31.30 -36.38 5.33
C TYR A 228 30.04 -35.56 5.58
N TRP A 229 28.88 -36.19 5.72
CA TRP A 229 27.61 -35.47 5.89
C TRP A 229 27.59 -34.61 7.15
N ASP A 230 27.05 -33.40 7.04
CA ASP A 230 26.61 -32.65 8.22
C ASP A 230 25.27 -33.20 8.68
N TRP A 231 25.31 -34.14 9.63
CA TRP A 231 24.13 -34.82 10.15
C TRP A 231 23.13 -33.90 10.85
N ARG A 232 23.56 -32.73 11.32
CA ARG A 232 22.65 -31.74 11.95
C ARG A 232 21.78 -31.04 10.92
N ASP A 233 22.34 -30.78 9.75
CA ASP A 233 21.66 -30.12 8.64
C ASP A 233 20.90 -31.14 7.77
N LEU A 234 21.42 -32.36 7.64
CA LEU A 234 20.82 -33.46 6.88
C LEU A 234 19.40 -33.79 7.35
N ILE A 235 19.11 -33.68 8.64
CA ILE A 235 17.76 -33.94 9.22
C ILE A 235 16.66 -33.09 8.58
N HIS A 236 16.97 -31.88 8.13
CA HIS A 236 15.99 -30.97 7.52
C HIS A 236 15.72 -31.29 6.03
N ASN A 237 16.39 -32.29 5.47
CA ASN A 237 16.23 -32.65 4.08
C ASN A 237 15.05 -33.61 3.91
N HIS A 238 13.95 -33.08 3.37
CA HIS A 238 12.72 -33.83 3.15
C HIS A 238 12.83 -34.90 2.05
N ASN A 239 13.85 -34.82 1.18
CA ASN A 239 14.05 -35.75 0.06
C ASN A 239 14.90 -36.97 0.42
N LEU A 240 15.30 -37.13 1.69
CA LEU A 240 15.98 -38.34 2.13
C LEU A 240 15.03 -39.55 2.09
N PRO A 241 15.56 -40.77 1.89
CA PRO A 241 14.80 -42.02 1.93
C PRO A 241 14.49 -42.42 3.38
N TRP A 242 13.77 -41.55 4.08
CA TRP A 242 13.42 -41.74 5.49
C TRP A 242 12.73 -43.09 5.69
N SER A 243 13.34 -43.92 6.53
CA SER A 243 12.85 -45.24 6.94
C SER A 243 13.40 -45.57 8.32
N LEU A 244 12.74 -46.49 9.03
CA LEU A 244 13.26 -46.96 10.32
C LEU A 244 14.65 -47.57 10.15
N ASP A 245 14.88 -48.32 9.07
CA ASP A 245 16.16 -48.93 8.78
C ASP A 245 17.26 -47.89 8.55
N LEU A 246 16.94 -46.75 7.89
CA LEU A 246 17.88 -45.64 7.76
C LEU A 246 18.24 -45.04 9.13
N ILE A 247 17.25 -44.79 9.98
CA ILE A 247 17.48 -44.21 11.31
C ILE A 247 18.32 -45.17 12.17
N LYS A 248 17.98 -46.46 12.18
CA LYS A 248 18.71 -47.53 12.89
C LYS A 248 20.15 -47.64 12.42
N LYS A 249 20.37 -47.65 11.10
CA LYS A 249 21.70 -47.81 10.50
C LYS A 249 22.67 -46.70 10.93
N PHE A 250 22.17 -45.48 11.13
CA PHE A 250 22.98 -44.31 11.48
C PHE A 250 22.65 -43.73 12.86
N GLU A 251 22.17 -44.56 13.79
CA GLU A 251 21.66 -44.13 15.10
C GLU A 251 22.65 -43.27 15.90
N ASN A 252 23.95 -43.54 15.78
CA ASN A 252 24.99 -42.82 16.53
C ASN A 252 25.37 -41.47 15.90
N LEU A 253 24.91 -41.19 14.68
CA LEU A 253 25.29 -40.00 13.92
C LEU A 253 24.22 -38.91 13.95
N TRP A 254 22.96 -39.27 14.20
CA TRP A 254 21.85 -38.31 14.22
C TRP A 254 21.92 -37.34 15.41
N ASP A 255 21.55 -36.07 15.16
CA ASP A 255 21.20 -35.12 16.23
C ASP A 255 19.78 -35.42 16.72
N TRP A 256 19.71 -36.27 17.74
CA TRP A 256 18.44 -36.80 18.26
C TRP A 256 17.51 -35.74 18.83
N LYS A 257 18.02 -34.61 19.32
CA LYS A 257 17.16 -33.51 19.77
C LYS A 257 16.36 -32.93 18.61
N ARG A 258 17.02 -32.70 17.47
CA ARG A 258 16.34 -32.22 16.25
C ARG A 258 15.45 -33.30 15.65
N LEU A 259 15.92 -34.55 15.65
CA LEU A 259 15.15 -35.67 15.12
C LEU A 259 13.86 -35.90 15.92
N SER A 260 13.90 -35.81 17.26
CA SER A 260 12.73 -35.88 18.15
C SER A 260 11.68 -34.82 17.84
N TYR A 261 12.11 -33.61 17.44
CA TYR A 261 11.19 -32.53 17.11
C TYR A 261 10.60 -32.69 15.70
N PHE A 262 11.46 -32.99 14.72
CA PHE A 262 11.07 -33.06 13.32
C PHE A 262 10.24 -34.30 12.98
N CYS A 263 10.57 -35.45 13.61
CA CYS A 263 9.97 -36.76 13.38
C CYS A 263 9.78 -37.06 11.88
N PRO A 264 10.78 -37.57 11.16
CA PRO A 264 10.65 -37.78 9.72
C PRO A 264 9.54 -38.80 9.37
N LEU A 265 9.22 -39.71 10.29
CA LEU A 265 8.25 -40.81 10.14
C LEU A 265 7.23 -40.81 11.28
N PRO A 266 6.09 -41.50 11.14
CA PRO A 266 5.24 -41.87 12.27
C PRO A 266 6.06 -42.67 13.31
N ILE A 267 5.95 -42.30 14.59
CA ILE A 267 6.71 -42.92 15.69
C ILE A 267 5.76 -43.73 16.55
N THR A 268 5.88 -45.06 16.56
CA THR A 268 5.06 -45.96 17.39
C THR A 268 5.82 -46.42 18.64
N GLU A 269 5.17 -47.21 19.49
CA GLU A 269 5.78 -47.82 20.68
C GLU A 269 7.09 -48.56 20.36
N HIS A 270 7.16 -49.24 19.22
CA HIS A 270 8.36 -49.96 18.80
C HIS A 270 9.55 -49.01 18.55
N GLU A 271 9.35 -47.87 17.88
CA GLU A 271 10.40 -46.88 17.63
C GLU A 271 10.79 -46.11 18.90
N VAL A 272 9.82 -45.78 19.75
CA VAL A 272 10.11 -45.15 21.05
C VAL A 272 10.95 -46.08 21.92
N GLY A 273 10.56 -47.36 22.01
CA GLY A 273 11.26 -48.35 22.83
C GLY A 273 12.65 -48.68 22.31
N TYR A 274 12.82 -48.84 20.99
CA TYR A 274 14.12 -49.14 20.40
C TYR A 274 15.12 -48.00 20.64
N PHE A 275 14.69 -46.74 20.50
CA PHE A 275 15.57 -45.56 20.63
C PHE A 275 15.40 -44.79 21.95
N GLN A 276 14.88 -45.42 23.00
CA GLN A 276 14.53 -44.76 24.28
C GLN A 276 15.68 -43.94 24.91
N SER A 277 16.92 -44.37 24.73
CA SER A 277 18.11 -43.70 25.30
C SER A 277 18.58 -42.51 24.46
N TYR A 278 18.10 -42.41 23.22
CA TYR A 278 18.51 -41.40 22.28
C TYR A 278 17.52 -40.24 22.19
N TRP A 279 16.22 -40.51 22.32
CA TRP A 279 15.18 -39.49 22.19
C TRP A 279 15.35 -38.33 23.19
N ASP A 280 15.25 -37.09 22.69
CA ASP A 280 14.93 -35.93 23.52
C ASP A 280 13.43 -35.95 23.82
N TRP A 281 13.10 -36.33 25.06
CA TRP A 281 11.72 -36.59 25.47
C TRP A 281 10.83 -35.35 25.48
N TYR A 282 11.38 -34.18 25.79
CA TYR A 282 10.65 -32.91 25.71
C TYR A 282 10.17 -32.64 24.28
N SER A 283 11.08 -32.73 23.31
CA SER A 283 10.77 -32.50 21.90
C SER A 283 9.84 -33.59 21.36
N LEU A 284 10.06 -34.85 21.73
CA LEU A 284 9.24 -35.97 21.29
C LEU A 284 7.81 -35.89 21.83
N SER A 285 7.61 -35.47 23.09
CA SER A 285 6.28 -35.22 23.67
C SER A 285 5.46 -34.19 22.88
N SER A 286 6.12 -33.19 22.28
CA SER A 286 5.46 -32.18 21.44
C SER A 286 5.19 -32.66 20.01
N CYS A 287 5.87 -33.71 19.55
CA CYS A 287 5.86 -34.13 18.14
C CYS A 287 4.46 -34.61 17.71
N PRO A 288 3.90 -34.12 16.59
CA PRO A 288 2.55 -34.48 16.12
C PRO A 288 2.50 -35.84 15.39
N LYS A 289 3.63 -36.50 15.17
CA LYS A 289 3.72 -37.78 14.44
C LYS A 289 3.88 -38.99 15.36
N VAL A 290 3.86 -38.79 16.68
CA VAL A 290 3.85 -39.90 17.64
C VAL A 290 2.47 -40.54 17.63
N VAL A 291 2.42 -41.86 17.46
CA VAL A 291 1.18 -42.65 17.52
C VAL A 291 0.99 -43.09 18.97
N TRP A 292 0.09 -42.40 19.68
CA TRP A 292 -0.09 -42.61 21.11
C TRP A 292 -0.92 -43.86 21.45
N SER A 293 -0.46 -44.62 22.45
CA SER A 293 -1.20 -45.71 23.10
C SER A 293 -1.08 -45.57 24.63
N ILE A 294 -1.99 -46.19 25.38
CA ILE A 294 -1.92 -46.18 26.85
C ILE A 294 -0.64 -46.90 27.30
N GLU A 295 -0.31 -48.00 26.63
CA GLU A 295 0.89 -48.79 26.85
C GLU A 295 2.16 -47.95 26.70
N LEU A 296 2.25 -47.15 25.63
CA LEU A 296 3.38 -46.24 25.37
C LEU A 296 3.53 -45.17 26.45
N ILE A 297 2.41 -44.56 26.89
CA ILE A 297 2.43 -43.55 27.94
C ILE A 297 2.86 -44.19 29.26
N GLU A 298 2.36 -45.38 29.59
CA GLU A 298 2.67 -46.08 30.83
C GLU A 298 4.11 -46.56 30.89
N GLN A 299 4.62 -47.11 29.80
CA GLN A 299 5.98 -47.62 29.71
C GLN A 299 7.03 -46.52 29.97
N PHE A 300 6.78 -45.30 29.48
CA PHE A 300 7.72 -44.17 29.55
C PHE A 300 7.19 -42.97 30.36
N LYS A 301 6.34 -43.23 31.35
CA LYS A 301 5.64 -42.21 32.16
C LYS A 301 6.56 -41.21 32.88
N TYR A 302 7.80 -41.57 33.17
CA TYR A 302 8.74 -40.70 33.88
C TYR A 302 9.61 -39.87 32.93
N GLN A 303 9.57 -40.18 31.63
CA GLN A 303 10.36 -39.51 30.62
C GLN A 303 9.54 -38.46 29.87
N TRP A 304 8.24 -38.70 29.66
CA TRP A 304 7.36 -37.77 28.95
C TRP A 304 7.23 -36.41 29.64
N ASP A 305 7.18 -35.35 28.82
CA ASP A 305 6.79 -34.02 29.26
C ASP A 305 5.26 -33.92 29.34
N TRP A 306 4.74 -33.98 30.56
CA TRP A 306 3.30 -33.99 30.82
C TRP A 306 2.59 -32.69 30.42
N GLY A 307 3.30 -31.56 30.33
CA GLY A 307 2.74 -30.30 29.85
C GLY A 307 2.39 -30.36 28.36
N HIS A 308 3.30 -30.91 27.55
CA HIS A 308 3.04 -31.12 26.12
C HIS A 308 1.99 -32.21 25.90
N LEU A 309 2.05 -33.31 26.65
CA LEU A 309 1.02 -34.36 26.58
C LEU A 309 -0.36 -33.77 26.92
N SER A 310 -0.49 -32.93 27.95
CA SER A 310 -1.76 -32.26 28.28
C SER A 310 -2.38 -31.55 27.08
N ALA A 311 -1.59 -30.89 26.23
CA ALA A 311 -2.11 -30.13 25.09
C ALA A 311 -2.50 -31.00 23.88
N LYS A 312 -2.29 -32.33 23.92
CA LYS A 312 -2.50 -33.20 22.76
C LYS A 312 -3.97 -33.54 22.54
N GLU A 313 -4.39 -33.41 21.29
CA GLU A 313 -5.72 -33.78 20.83
C GLU A 313 -5.81 -35.29 20.54
N ASP A 314 -4.71 -35.92 20.12
CA ASP A 314 -4.64 -37.29 19.62
C ASP A 314 -4.22 -38.33 20.67
N LEU A 315 -4.19 -37.96 21.96
CA LEU A 315 -3.95 -38.92 23.03
C LEU A 315 -5.13 -39.89 23.21
N PRO A 316 -4.88 -41.13 23.65
CA PRO A 316 -5.91 -42.11 24.00
C PRO A 316 -6.56 -41.74 25.35
N TRP A 317 -7.26 -40.61 25.37
CA TRP A 317 -7.91 -40.09 26.56
C TRP A 317 -8.89 -41.12 27.14
N SER A 318 -8.73 -41.42 28.43
CA SER A 318 -9.65 -42.24 29.20
C SER A 318 -9.70 -41.74 30.65
N LEU A 319 -10.82 -41.94 31.33
CA LEU A 319 -10.92 -41.55 32.73
C LEU A 319 -9.91 -42.26 33.62
N GLU A 320 -9.56 -43.51 33.30
CA GLU A 320 -8.51 -44.25 34.00
C GLU A 320 -7.13 -43.60 33.84
N LEU A 321 -6.77 -43.19 32.62
CA LEU A 321 -5.51 -42.49 32.33
C LEU A 321 -5.42 -41.17 33.09
N VAL A 322 -6.48 -40.35 33.03
CA VAL A 322 -6.52 -39.05 33.71
C VAL A 322 -6.46 -39.21 35.23
N LYS A 323 -7.22 -40.18 35.78
CA LYS A 323 -7.21 -40.52 37.21
C LYS A 323 -5.83 -40.96 37.70
N LYS A 324 -5.18 -41.86 36.94
CA LYS A 324 -3.90 -42.46 37.33
C LYS A 324 -2.78 -41.42 37.42
N TYR A 325 -2.80 -40.42 36.55
CA TYR A 325 -1.78 -39.37 36.47
C TYR A 325 -2.30 -37.98 36.84
N GLU A 326 -3.32 -37.90 37.70
CA GLU A 326 -4.05 -36.66 38.01
C GLU A 326 -3.15 -35.47 38.40
N GLN A 327 -2.06 -35.74 39.12
CA GLN A 327 -1.12 -34.72 39.60
C GLN A 327 -0.10 -34.24 38.55
N HIS A 328 0.02 -34.95 37.42
CA HIS A 328 0.99 -34.63 36.37
C HIS A 328 0.39 -33.72 35.29
N TRP A 329 -0.94 -33.76 35.12
CA TRP A 329 -1.61 -33.00 34.08
C TRP A 329 -1.64 -31.50 34.35
N ASN A 330 -1.32 -30.70 33.33
CA ASN A 330 -1.63 -29.29 33.31
C ASN A 330 -3.10 -29.12 32.89
N TRP A 331 -3.97 -28.80 33.85
CA TRP A 331 -5.42 -28.74 33.65
C TRP A 331 -5.87 -27.72 32.59
N TYR A 332 -5.16 -26.60 32.44
CA TYR A 332 -5.46 -25.61 31.40
C TYR A 332 -5.19 -26.19 30.01
N LEU A 333 -4.00 -26.76 29.79
CA LEU A 333 -3.63 -27.36 28.50
C LEU A 333 -4.44 -28.63 28.20
N LEU A 334 -4.71 -29.43 29.22
CA LEU A 334 -5.57 -30.62 29.14
C LEU A 334 -6.97 -30.25 28.69
N SER A 335 -7.50 -29.11 29.14
CA SER A 335 -8.81 -28.63 28.69
C SER A 335 -8.83 -28.32 27.19
N ASP A 336 -7.76 -27.76 26.64
CA ASP A 336 -7.64 -27.53 25.18
C ASP A 336 -7.58 -28.87 24.42
N GLY A 337 -6.74 -29.81 24.86
CA GLY A 337 -6.64 -31.14 24.25
C GLY A 337 -7.96 -31.94 24.28
N LEU A 338 -8.64 -31.97 25.44
CA LEU A 338 -9.94 -32.64 25.59
C LEU A 338 -11.05 -31.98 24.78
N SER A 339 -11.02 -30.65 24.63
CA SER A 339 -12.07 -29.92 23.92
C SER A 339 -12.19 -30.29 22.43
N ALA A 340 -11.13 -30.83 21.82
CA ALA A 340 -11.19 -31.39 20.45
C ALA A 340 -12.05 -32.66 20.34
N ASN A 341 -12.18 -33.44 21.42
CA ASN A 341 -12.84 -34.75 21.42
C ASN A 341 -13.97 -34.83 22.45
N PHE A 342 -14.62 -33.71 22.74
CA PHE A 342 -15.59 -33.53 23.83
C PHE A 342 -16.58 -34.69 24.00
N ASN A 343 -17.18 -35.14 22.90
CA ASN A 343 -18.18 -36.21 22.88
C ASN A 343 -17.67 -37.59 23.35
N PHE A 344 -16.36 -37.80 23.33
CA PHE A 344 -15.72 -39.07 23.66
C PHE A 344 -15.08 -39.08 25.06
N VAL A 345 -15.09 -37.95 25.77
CA VAL A 345 -14.40 -37.77 27.06
C VAL A 345 -15.34 -37.27 28.17
N LEU A 346 -16.64 -37.55 28.04
CA LEU A 346 -17.67 -37.10 28.99
C LEU A 346 -17.45 -37.61 30.40
N ASP A 347 -16.97 -38.84 30.56
CA ASP A 347 -16.66 -39.45 31.86
C ASP A 347 -15.54 -38.70 32.61
N ILE A 348 -14.56 -38.17 31.87
CA ILE A 348 -13.51 -37.27 32.38
C ILE A 348 -14.12 -35.93 32.79
N ILE A 349 -14.94 -35.33 31.91
CA ILE A 349 -15.56 -34.02 32.15
C ILE A 349 -16.46 -34.07 33.39
N ASP A 350 -17.34 -35.07 33.49
CA ASP A 350 -18.24 -35.28 34.63
C ASP A 350 -17.47 -35.31 35.96
N LYS A 351 -16.32 -35.99 35.99
CA LYS A 351 -15.51 -36.11 37.21
C LYS A 351 -14.78 -34.80 37.55
N TYR A 352 -14.26 -34.09 36.55
CA TYR A 352 -13.30 -33.00 36.74
C TYR A 352 -13.81 -31.61 36.32
N GLN A 353 -15.11 -31.44 36.13
CA GLN A 353 -15.75 -30.18 35.69
C GLN A 353 -15.27 -28.91 36.40
N SER A 354 -14.93 -28.97 37.70
CA SER A 354 -14.47 -27.80 38.46
C SER A 354 -13.00 -27.40 38.23
N ARG A 355 -12.20 -28.29 37.61
CA ARG A 355 -10.79 -28.04 37.28
C ARG A 355 -10.57 -27.72 35.81
N LEU A 356 -11.55 -28.01 34.97
CA LEU A 356 -11.48 -27.77 33.53
C LEU A 356 -11.66 -26.29 33.22
N ASP A 357 -10.95 -25.84 32.19
CA ASP A 357 -11.12 -24.51 31.61
C ASP A 357 -12.20 -24.54 30.51
N TRP A 358 -13.40 -24.12 30.90
CA TRP A 358 -14.58 -24.08 30.05
C TRP A 358 -14.52 -23.05 28.93
N TYR A 359 -13.55 -22.12 28.94
CA TYR A 359 -13.32 -21.26 27.79
C TYR A 359 -12.94 -22.06 26.54
N GLN A 360 -12.07 -23.08 26.69
CA GLN A 360 -11.61 -23.90 25.57
C GLN A 360 -12.76 -24.72 24.97
N PHE A 361 -13.59 -25.30 25.85
CA PHE A 361 -14.77 -26.05 25.46
C PHE A 361 -15.80 -25.16 24.75
N SER A 362 -16.13 -23.98 25.29
CA SER A 362 -17.07 -23.04 24.63
C SER A 362 -16.64 -22.67 23.22
N ARG A 363 -15.33 -22.54 23.00
CA ARG A 363 -14.74 -22.18 21.71
C ARG A 363 -14.85 -23.28 20.65
N ARG A 364 -14.79 -24.56 21.06
CA ARG A 364 -14.67 -25.71 20.14
C ARG A 364 -15.93 -26.59 20.06
N LEU A 365 -16.93 -26.40 20.93
CA LEU A 365 -18.16 -27.19 20.90
C LEU A 365 -18.81 -27.12 19.50
N ASP A 366 -19.07 -28.28 18.89
CA ASP A 366 -19.78 -28.36 17.63
C ASP A 366 -21.28 -28.13 17.86
N LEU A 367 -21.75 -26.91 17.62
CA LEU A 367 -23.15 -26.53 17.81
C LEU A 367 -24.11 -27.14 16.77
N THR A 368 -23.58 -27.82 15.74
CA THR A 368 -24.38 -28.55 14.75
C THR A 368 -24.73 -29.98 15.18
N ASP A 369 -24.00 -30.54 16.16
CA ASP A 369 -24.31 -31.85 16.73
C ASP A 369 -25.62 -31.79 17.54
N PRO A 370 -26.62 -32.66 17.26
CA PRO A 370 -27.86 -32.74 18.04
C PRO A 370 -27.64 -32.96 19.54
N LYS A 371 -26.50 -33.55 19.94
CA LYS A 371 -26.14 -33.75 21.36
C LYS A 371 -25.77 -32.46 22.08
N SER A 372 -25.39 -31.40 21.36
CA SER A 372 -24.94 -30.15 21.96
C SER A 372 -25.99 -29.52 22.87
N VAL A 373 -27.28 -29.70 22.57
CA VAL A 373 -28.39 -29.33 23.47
C VAL A 373 -28.23 -29.95 24.87
N VAL A 374 -28.06 -31.27 24.92
CA VAL A 374 -27.98 -32.03 26.17
C VAL A 374 -26.72 -31.64 26.93
N LEU A 375 -25.62 -31.45 26.21
CA LEU A 375 -24.33 -31.07 26.78
C LEU A 375 -24.33 -29.65 27.34
N ILE A 376 -24.97 -28.71 26.63
CA ILE A 376 -25.11 -27.34 27.09
C ILE A 376 -25.94 -27.29 28.38
N ASP A 377 -27.05 -28.05 28.43
CA ASP A 377 -27.89 -28.12 29.63
C ASP A 377 -27.19 -28.79 30.82
N GLN A 378 -26.50 -29.91 30.58
CA GLN A 378 -25.78 -30.65 31.62
C GLN A 378 -24.72 -29.80 32.32
N TYR A 379 -23.97 -28.99 31.57
CA TYR A 379 -22.86 -28.18 32.10
C TYR A 379 -23.15 -26.68 32.09
N LYS A 380 -24.43 -26.30 32.13
CA LYS A 380 -24.94 -24.93 31.96
C LYS A 380 -24.23 -23.85 32.77
N GLN A 381 -23.85 -24.17 34.02
CA GLN A 381 -23.21 -23.24 34.93
C GLN A 381 -21.72 -22.99 34.62
N HIS A 382 -21.12 -23.82 33.78
CA HIS A 382 -19.69 -23.78 33.51
C HIS A 382 -19.34 -23.11 32.17
N TRP A 383 -20.23 -23.14 31.18
CA TRP A 383 -19.97 -22.56 29.87
C TRP A 383 -19.61 -21.08 29.96
N ASN A 384 -18.59 -20.68 29.19
CA ASN A 384 -18.37 -19.29 28.87
C ASN A 384 -19.37 -18.87 27.78
N TRP A 385 -20.47 -18.24 28.19
CA TRP A 385 -21.59 -17.89 27.31
C TRP A 385 -21.24 -16.86 26.25
N GLN A 386 -20.39 -15.89 26.56
CA GLN A 386 -19.89 -14.93 25.55
C GLN A 386 -19.20 -15.69 24.41
N LYS A 387 -18.28 -16.61 24.75
CA LYS A 387 -17.54 -17.37 23.74
C LYS A 387 -18.42 -18.37 23.00
N LEU A 388 -19.40 -18.93 23.68
CA LEU A 388 -20.38 -19.83 23.07
C LEU A 388 -21.27 -19.06 22.07
N THR A 389 -21.66 -17.81 22.37
CA THR A 389 -22.38 -16.94 21.43
C THR A 389 -21.54 -16.66 20.19
N GLU A 390 -20.25 -16.34 20.34
CA GLU A 390 -19.36 -16.14 19.18
C GLU A 390 -19.27 -17.39 18.29
N ASN A 391 -19.29 -18.58 18.89
CA ASN A 391 -19.33 -19.85 18.17
C ASN A 391 -20.70 -20.08 17.49
N LEU A 392 -21.80 -19.74 18.16
CA LEU A 392 -23.16 -19.81 17.60
C LEU A 392 -23.30 -18.95 16.34
N LEU A 393 -22.62 -17.80 16.28
CA LEU A 393 -22.57 -17.00 15.06
C LEU A 393 -21.94 -17.79 13.90
N GLN A 394 -20.92 -18.62 14.12
CA GLN A 394 -20.32 -19.39 13.02
C GLN A 394 -21.19 -20.57 12.57
N HIS A 395 -21.93 -21.18 13.49
CA HIS A 395 -22.73 -22.40 13.29
C HIS A 395 -24.13 -22.22 13.87
N PHE A 396 -24.96 -21.42 13.21
CA PHE A 396 -26.26 -21.01 13.75
C PHE A 396 -27.22 -22.18 13.98
N SER A 397 -27.84 -22.20 15.16
CA SER A 397 -28.88 -23.15 15.55
C SER A 397 -30.00 -22.44 16.29
N LEU A 398 -31.14 -22.27 15.60
CA LEU A 398 -32.32 -21.65 16.18
C LEU A 398 -32.83 -22.44 17.39
N LYS A 399 -32.80 -23.77 17.34
CA LYS A 399 -33.20 -24.62 18.47
C LYS A 399 -32.41 -24.29 19.75
N LEU A 400 -31.09 -24.16 19.65
CA LEU A 400 -30.21 -23.83 20.78
C LEU A 400 -30.46 -22.42 21.32
N LEU A 401 -30.77 -21.49 20.41
CA LEU A 401 -31.16 -20.15 20.81
C LEU A 401 -32.43 -20.16 21.67
N HIS A 402 -33.46 -20.92 21.27
CA HIS A 402 -34.73 -21.02 22.00
C HIS A 402 -34.55 -21.65 23.39
N GLU A 403 -33.84 -22.78 23.46
CA GLU A 403 -33.69 -23.54 24.71
C GLU A 403 -32.88 -22.78 25.78
N PHE A 404 -31.92 -21.95 25.36
CA PHE A 404 -31.01 -21.26 26.27
C PHE A 404 -31.07 -19.73 26.19
N ALA A 405 -32.18 -19.16 25.69
CA ALA A 405 -32.35 -17.73 25.46
C ALA A 405 -31.79 -16.80 26.56
N PRO A 406 -32.03 -17.02 27.87
CA PRO A 406 -31.54 -16.11 28.91
C PRO A 406 -30.01 -16.07 29.09
N HIS A 407 -29.29 -17.01 28.50
CA HIS A 407 -27.86 -17.19 28.76
C HIS A 407 -26.99 -16.66 27.62
N TRP A 408 -27.52 -16.59 26.40
CA TRP A 408 -26.79 -16.05 25.27
C TRP A 408 -26.45 -14.57 25.48
N ASP A 409 -25.26 -14.18 25.02
CA ASP A 409 -24.88 -12.77 24.92
C ASP A 409 -25.62 -12.08 23.77
N TRP A 410 -26.79 -11.51 24.08
CA TRP A 410 -27.62 -10.82 23.09
C TRP A 410 -27.03 -9.52 22.57
N ALA A 411 -26.08 -8.93 23.28
CA ALA A 411 -25.39 -7.73 22.81
C ALA A 411 -24.47 -8.06 21.62
N ILE A 412 -23.88 -9.27 21.60
CA ILE A 412 -23.14 -9.82 20.45
C ILE A 412 -24.10 -10.15 19.31
N LEU A 413 -25.23 -10.81 19.60
CA LEU A 413 -26.21 -11.18 18.58
C LEU A 413 -26.82 -9.95 17.89
N SER A 414 -27.19 -8.90 18.63
CA SER A 414 -27.70 -7.64 18.08
C SER A 414 -26.71 -6.96 17.14
N PHE A 415 -25.41 -7.00 17.47
CA PHE A 415 -24.38 -6.39 16.64
C PHE A 415 -24.19 -7.14 15.30
N HIS A 416 -24.33 -8.47 15.32
CA HIS A 416 -24.15 -9.33 14.14
C HIS A 416 -25.45 -9.71 13.42
N TYR A 417 -26.49 -8.86 13.52
CA TYR A 417 -27.83 -9.13 12.97
C TYR A 417 -27.86 -9.53 11.49
N THR A 418 -26.98 -9.03 10.62
CA THR A 418 -27.06 -9.30 9.17
C THR A 418 -26.09 -10.31 8.62
N HIS A 419 -25.11 -10.73 9.42
CA HIS A 419 -24.21 -11.78 8.98
C HIS A 419 -23.65 -12.55 10.18
N PRO A 420 -23.80 -13.88 10.21
CA PRO A 420 -24.27 -14.78 9.14
C PRO A 420 -25.74 -15.26 9.25
N ILE A 421 -26.54 -14.69 10.16
CA ILE A 421 -27.92 -15.12 10.42
C ILE A 421 -28.90 -14.23 9.64
N GLN A 422 -29.91 -14.83 8.99
CA GLN A 422 -31.05 -14.09 8.43
C GLN A 422 -32.20 -14.10 9.43
N TRP A 423 -32.30 -13.07 10.26
CA TRP A 423 -33.42 -12.95 11.19
C TRP A 423 -34.68 -12.46 10.48
N GLU A 424 -35.79 -13.17 10.69
CA GLU A 424 -37.15 -12.74 10.32
C GLU A 424 -37.81 -11.96 11.47
N ILE A 425 -38.86 -11.20 11.17
CA ILE A 425 -39.57 -10.37 12.16
C ILE A 425 -40.17 -11.23 13.28
N GLU A 426 -40.61 -12.44 12.99
CA GLU A 426 -41.11 -13.43 13.95
C GLU A 426 -40.08 -13.75 15.05
N HIS A 427 -38.80 -13.83 14.68
CA HIS A 427 -37.73 -14.07 15.65
C HIS A 427 -37.47 -12.82 16.51
N ILE A 428 -37.59 -11.61 15.94
CA ILE A 428 -37.49 -10.37 16.71
C ILE A 428 -38.61 -10.32 17.77
N ARG A 429 -39.83 -10.73 17.39
CA ARG A 429 -40.97 -10.83 18.31
C ARG A 429 -40.72 -11.83 19.43
N GLU A 430 -40.28 -13.03 19.06
CA GLU A 430 -40.06 -14.11 20.02
C GLU A 430 -39.02 -13.75 21.09
N PHE A 431 -37.95 -13.05 20.68
CA PHE A 431 -36.84 -12.68 21.56
C PHE A 431 -36.84 -11.22 22.00
N LYS A 432 -38.01 -10.56 21.98
CA LYS A 432 -38.16 -9.12 22.25
C LYS A 432 -37.42 -8.63 23.49
N GLU A 433 -37.54 -9.37 24.59
CA GLU A 433 -36.99 -9.01 25.91
C GLU A 433 -35.46 -9.15 26.00
N TYR A 434 -34.84 -9.82 25.02
CA TYR A 434 -33.42 -10.13 25.07
C TYR A 434 -32.58 -9.24 24.16
N TRP A 435 -33.14 -8.76 23.05
CA TRP A 435 -32.40 -7.92 22.10
C TRP A 435 -31.81 -6.68 22.76
N ASP A 436 -30.53 -6.40 22.46
CA ASP A 436 -29.97 -5.06 22.64
C ASP A 436 -30.46 -4.19 21.48
N TRP A 437 -31.55 -3.45 21.74
CA TRP A 437 -32.27 -2.65 20.75
C TRP A 437 -31.45 -1.48 20.19
N GLU A 438 -30.50 -0.95 20.96
CA GLU A 438 -29.63 0.13 20.48
C GLU A 438 -28.71 -0.38 19.36
N ARG A 439 -28.02 -1.49 19.61
CA ARG A 439 -27.13 -2.13 18.62
C ARG A 439 -27.90 -2.66 17.42
N LEU A 440 -29.08 -3.23 17.67
CA LEU A 440 -29.94 -3.82 16.66
C LEU A 440 -30.38 -2.76 15.63
N LEU A 441 -30.84 -1.59 16.11
CA LEU A 441 -31.27 -0.48 15.25
C LEU A 441 -30.11 0.16 14.49
N TRP A 442 -28.90 0.18 15.05
CA TRP A 442 -27.72 0.77 14.41
C TRP A 442 -27.37 0.08 13.08
N ASN A 443 -27.58 -1.24 12.99
CA ASN A 443 -27.18 -2.09 11.86
C ASN A 443 -27.80 -1.65 10.50
N GLY A 444 -28.92 -0.93 10.49
CA GLY A 444 -29.45 -0.25 9.28
C GLY A 444 -30.12 -1.17 8.24
N TYR A 445 -30.18 -2.48 8.48
CA TYR A 445 -30.83 -3.45 7.60
C TYR A 445 -32.22 -3.90 8.06
N ILE A 446 -32.65 -3.48 9.26
CA ILE A 446 -34.01 -3.75 9.73
C ILE A 446 -34.98 -2.85 8.98
N ASN A 447 -36.01 -3.46 8.41
CA ASN A 447 -37.10 -2.72 7.80
C ASN A 447 -38.02 -2.15 8.88
N ILE A 448 -37.95 -0.84 9.11
CA ILE A 448 -38.74 -0.13 10.12
C ILE A 448 -40.06 0.32 9.47
N SER A 449 -41.05 -0.57 9.44
CA SER A 449 -42.42 -0.26 9.01
C SER A 449 -43.26 0.35 10.13
N GLU A 450 -44.45 0.88 9.81
CA GLU A 450 -45.40 1.35 10.82
C GLU A 450 -45.83 0.22 11.77
N GLU A 451 -46.11 -0.96 11.23
CA GLU A 451 -46.44 -2.16 12.00
C GLU A 451 -45.34 -2.52 13.00
N PHE A 452 -44.07 -2.43 12.58
CA PHE A 452 -42.90 -2.67 13.42
C PHE A 452 -42.81 -1.64 14.56
N LEU A 453 -43.02 -0.35 14.27
CA LEU A 453 -43.02 0.69 15.30
C LEU A 453 -44.15 0.50 16.32
N VAL A 454 -45.36 0.14 15.88
CA VAL A 454 -46.51 -0.11 16.77
C VAL A 454 -46.23 -1.27 17.72
N GLU A 455 -45.66 -2.34 17.19
CA GLU A 455 -45.40 -3.56 17.94
C GLU A 455 -44.27 -3.42 18.97
N PHE A 456 -43.22 -2.65 18.64
CA PHE A 456 -42.01 -2.54 19.45
C PHE A 456 -41.79 -1.16 20.07
N GLN A 457 -42.81 -0.30 20.10
CA GLN A 457 -42.73 1.10 20.56
C GLN A 457 -42.09 1.32 21.94
N ASP A 458 -42.25 0.35 22.84
CA ASP A 458 -41.79 0.37 24.23
C ASP A 458 -40.28 0.15 24.38
N VAL A 459 -39.63 -0.45 23.38
CA VAL A 459 -38.20 -0.80 23.39
C VAL A 459 -37.38 0.02 22.39
N MET A 460 -38.03 0.84 21.56
CA MET A 460 -37.36 1.65 20.54
C MET A 460 -36.55 2.80 21.13
N ASN A 461 -35.34 3.00 20.58
CA ASN A 461 -34.59 4.24 20.77
C ASN A 461 -35.07 5.30 19.77
N TRP A 462 -36.09 6.06 20.18
CA TRP A 462 -36.73 7.07 19.35
C TRP A 462 -35.80 8.22 18.91
N THR A 463 -34.77 8.53 19.70
CA THR A 463 -33.76 9.54 19.32
C THR A 463 -32.93 9.09 18.12
N GLU A 464 -32.51 7.83 18.09
CA GLU A 464 -31.76 7.27 16.96
C GLU A 464 -32.66 7.11 15.72
N LEU A 465 -33.91 6.69 15.91
CA LEU A 465 -34.88 6.59 14.82
C LEU A 465 -35.13 7.94 14.13
N SER A 466 -35.24 9.03 14.90
CA SER A 466 -35.40 10.39 14.37
C SER A 466 -34.27 10.83 13.43
N TYR A 467 -33.10 10.22 13.50
CA TYR A 467 -31.96 10.54 12.64
C TYR A 467 -31.82 9.59 11.43
N LYS A 468 -32.54 8.47 11.42
CA LYS A 468 -32.43 7.45 10.37
C LYS A 468 -33.27 7.79 9.13
N ASN A 469 -32.86 7.20 8.02
CA ASN A 469 -33.62 7.19 6.78
C ASN A 469 -34.56 5.98 6.80
N ILE A 470 -35.83 6.21 7.14
CA ILE A 470 -36.89 5.19 7.17
C ILE A 470 -37.99 5.54 6.17
N ALA A 471 -38.90 4.59 5.90
CA ALA A 471 -40.07 4.84 5.07
C ALA A 471 -41.13 5.64 5.85
N TRP A 472 -40.96 6.96 5.87
CA TRP A 472 -41.81 7.88 6.61
C TRP A 472 -43.25 7.97 6.06
N SER A 473 -44.24 8.04 6.95
CA SER A 473 -45.65 8.33 6.66
C SER A 473 -46.23 9.37 7.62
N GLU A 474 -47.24 10.14 7.19
CA GLU A 474 -47.92 11.10 8.10
C GLU A 474 -48.64 10.37 9.26
N GLN A 475 -49.13 9.15 9.01
CA GLN A 475 -49.78 8.31 10.03
C GLN A 475 -48.81 7.91 11.14
N GLN A 476 -47.56 7.53 10.80
CA GLN A 476 -46.51 7.24 11.78
C GLN A 476 -46.16 8.48 12.63
N LEU A 477 -46.06 9.66 12.01
CA LEU A 477 -45.74 10.90 12.72
C LEU A 477 -46.83 11.28 13.72
N GLU A 478 -48.09 11.13 13.32
CA GLU A 478 -49.25 11.38 14.18
C GLU A 478 -49.35 10.36 15.31
N HIS A 479 -49.18 9.07 15.01
CA HIS A 479 -49.31 8.01 16.01
C HIS A 479 -48.24 8.10 17.10
N PHE A 480 -47.01 8.49 16.74
CA PHE A 480 -45.84 8.51 17.63
C PHE A 480 -45.33 9.93 17.95
N GLU A 481 -46.19 10.95 17.84
CA GLU A 481 -45.83 12.37 18.00
C GLU A 481 -44.99 12.66 19.26
N LYS A 482 -45.35 12.03 20.38
CA LYS A 482 -44.70 12.24 21.69
C LYS A 482 -43.38 11.51 21.85
N ASN A 483 -43.11 10.54 20.99
CA ASN A 483 -41.93 9.69 21.08
C ASN A 483 -40.76 10.28 20.27
N TRP A 484 -41.06 10.92 19.14
CA TRP A 484 -40.03 11.46 18.26
C TRP A 484 -39.14 12.52 18.93
N ASP A 485 -37.83 12.41 18.69
CA ASP A 485 -36.89 13.49 18.97
C ASP A 485 -36.97 14.54 17.85
N TRP A 486 -37.72 15.60 18.13
CA TRP A 486 -37.98 16.68 17.17
C TRP A 486 -36.73 17.49 16.81
N GLN A 487 -35.74 17.58 17.69
CA GLN A 487 -34.47 18.26 17.35
C GLN A 487 -33.69 17.48 16.31
N ARG A 488 -33.68 16.14 16.41
CA ARG A 488 -33.03 15.26 15.43
C ARG A 488 -33.77 15.27 14.10
N LEU A 489 -35.11 15.18 14.13
CA LEU A 489 -35.93 15.27 12.93
C LEU A 489 -35.70 16.58 12.17
N SER A 490 -35.56 17.73 12.86
CA SER A 490 -35.28 19.03 12.22
C SER A 490 -34.00 19.06 11.37
N THR A 491 -33.08 18.12 11.56
CA THR A 491 -31.82 18.01 10.80
C THR A 491 -31.81 16.85 9.80
N ASN A 492 -32.93 16.15 9.67
CA ASN A 492 -33.01 14.95 8.87
C ASN A 492 -33.33 15.32 7.40
N ASP A 493 -32.34 15.15 6.53
CA ASP A 493 -32.47 15.41 5.09
C ASP A 493 -33.33 14.36 4.37
N ALA A 494 -33.52 13.18 4.97
CA ALA A 494 -34.34 12.10 4.43
C ALA A 494 -35.80 12.16 4.89
N PHE A 495 -36.15 13.12 5.75
CA PHE A 495 -37.51 13.32 6.23
C PHE A 495 -38.43 13.84 5.09
N PRO A 496 -39.70 13.42 5.00
CA PRO A 496 -40.60 13.76 3.90
C PRO A 496 -41.19 15.17 4.10
N TRP A 497 -40.35 16.20 4.02
CA TRP A 497 -40.76 17.55 4.32
C TRP A 497 -41.90 18.05 3.41
N THR A 498 -42.97 18.56 4.01
CA THR A 498 -44.06 19.29 3.35
C THR A 498 -44.41 20.53 4.18
N THR A 499 -44.95 21.57 3.54
CA THR A 499 -45.38 22.78 4.24
C THR A 499 -46.52 22.49 5.24
N THR A 500 -47.38 21.51 4.92
CA THR A 500 -48.43 21.03 5.83
C THR A 500 -47.86 20.40 7.10
N LEU A 501 -46.81 19.58 7.00
CA LEU A 501 -46.13 18.98 8.15
C LEU A 501 -45.40 20.03 9.00
N ILE A 502 -44.72 20.99 8.37
CA ILE A 502 -44.04 22.07 9.10
C ILE A 502 -45.06 22.86 9.93
N LYS A 503 -46.19 23.21 9.33
CA LYS A 503 -47.27 23.95 10.00
C LYS A 503 -47.95 23.15 11.10
N ARG A 504 -48.24 21.87 10.86
CA ARG A 504 -48.90 20.99 11.84
C ARG A 504 -48.10 20.89 13.14
N TYR A 505 -46.78 20.80 13.04
CA TYR A 505 -45.88 20.56 14.18
C TYR A 505 -44.98 21.77 14.51
N GLU A 506 -45.41 22.99 14.17
CA GLU A 506 -44.60 24.21 14.29
C GLU A 506 -44.03 24.48 15.69
N HIS A 507 -44.70 23.99 16.73
CA HIS A 507 -44.32 24.20 18.13
C HIS A 507 -43.31 23.16 18.64
N LEU A 508 -43.10 22.07 17.89
CA LEU A 508 -42.19 20.98 18.24
C LEU A 508 -40.85 21.10 17.53
N TRP A 509 -40.80 21.74 16.36
CA TRP A 509 -39.58 21.88 15.58
C TRP A 509 -38.50 22.72 16.25
N ASP A 510 -37.24 22.31 16.07
CA ASP A 510 -36.07 23.14 16.36
C ASP A 510 -35.79 24.06 15.17
N TRP A 511 -36.24 25.31 15.29
CA TRP A 511 -36.15 26.31 14.24
C TRP A 511 -34.72 26.73 13.88
N GLU A 512 -33.76 26.64 14.80
CA GLU A 512 -32.36 26.88 14.46
C GLU A 512 -31.86 25.78 13.51
N ARG A 513 -32.20 24.53 13.81
CA ARG A 513 -31.80 23.37 13.01
C ARG A 513 -32.48 23.34 11.64
N LEU A 514 -33.78 23.60 11.59
CA LEU A 514 -34.49 23.72 10.32
C LEU A 514 -33.89 24.81 9.42
N SER A 515 -33.38 25.91 9.99
CA SER A 515 -32.83 27.03 9.22
C SER A 515 -31.60 26.67 8.37
N TRP A 516 -30.83 25.65 8.73
CA TRP A 516 -29.71 25.19 7.90
C TRP A 516 -30.03 23.95 7.06
N ASN A 517 -31.21 23.35 7.25
CA ASN A 517 -31.61 22.15 6.54
C ASN A 517 -31.99 22.51 5.09
N THR A 518 -31.29 21.89 4.14
CA THR A 518 -31.44 22.14 2.69
C THR A 518 -32.57 21.34 2.06
N ALA A 519 -33.13 20.35 2.77
CA ALA A 519 -34.15 19.44 2.28
C ALA A 519 -35.60 19.94 2.51
N LEU A 520 -35.78 21.07 3.20
CA LEU A 520 -37.12 21.66 3.37
C LEU A 520 -37.71 22.11 2.02
N PRO A 521 -39.04 22.12 1.87
CA PRO A 521 -39.75 22.65 0.71
C PRO A 521 -39.73 24.18 0.75
N TRP A 522 -38.55 24.78 0.61
CA TRP A 522 -38.37 26.22 0.73
C TRP A 522 -39.20 26.97 -0.32
N SER A 523 -39.99 27.93 0.16
CA SER A 523 -40.73 28.91 -0.64
C SER A 523 -40.66 30.27 0.05
N ILE A 524 -40.91 31.34 -0.70
CA ILE A 524 -40.98 32.69 -0.10
C ILE A 524 -42.09 32.71 0.97
N ASP A 525 -43.27 32.16 0.67
CA ASP A 525 -44.38 32.08 1.63
C ASP A 525 -44.00 31.38 2.95
N LEU A 526 -43.22 30.29 2.89
CA LEU A 526 -42.76 29.57 4.08
C LEU A 526 -41.76 30.41 4.92
N ILE A 527 -40.88 31.16 4.25
CA ILE A 527 -39.94 32.06 4.92
C ILE A 527 -40.71 33.20 5.60
N GLU A 528 -41.72 33.76 4.92
CA GLU A 528 -42.54 34.86 5.43
C GLU A 528 -43.42 34.47 6.61
N GLU A 529 -44.12 33.32 6.52
CA GLU A 529 -45.01 32.83 7.58
C GLU A 529 -44.26 32.67 8.91
N TYR A 530 -42.98 32.28 8.86
CA TYR A 530 -42.15 31.97 10.03
C TYR A 530 -40.93 32.87 10.21
N ALA A 531 -40.96 34.08 9.63
CA ALA A 531 -39.84 35.04 9.64
C ALA A 531 -39.24 35.32 11.02
N ASN A 532 -40.06 35.31 12.07
CA ASN A 532 -39.62 35.55 13.45
C ASN A 532 -39.05 34.31 14.17
N ARG A 533 -39.19 33.12 13.60
CA ARG A 533 -38.67 31.87 14.17
C ARG A 533 -37.37 31.42 13.53
N TRP A 534 -37.15 31.77 12.27
CA TRP A 534 -35.94 31.39 11.56
C TRP A 534 -34.68 32.00 12.17
N ASN A 535 -33.61 31.20 12.18
CA ASN A 535 -32.26 31.69 12.44
C ASN A 535 -31.67 32.20 11.11
N TRP A 536 -31.75 33.52 10.93
CA TRP A 536 -31.33 34.19 9.70
C TRP A 536 -29.84 34.04 9.37
N GLN A 537 -28.98 33.86 10.38
CA GLN A 537 -27.56 33.58 10.14
C GLN A 537 -27.39 32.22 9.45
N ARG A 538 -28.13 31.20 9.89
CA ARG A 538 -28.13 29.86 9.27
C ARG A 538 -28.75 29.88 7.88
N LEU A 539 -29.90 30.56 7.72
CA LEU A 539 -30.55 30.72 6.42
C LEU A 539 -29.62 31.38 5.39
N SER A 540 -28.83 32.38 5.80
CA SER A 540 -27.89 33.09 4.93
C SER A 540 -26.87 32.18 4.25
N THR A 541 -26.54 31.05 4.88
CA THR A 541 -25.59 30.06 4.35
C THR A 541 -26.28 28.84 3.75
N ASN A 542 -27.61 28.79 3.76
CA ASN A 542 -28.38 27.64 3.31
C ASN A 542 -28.52 27.68 1.77
N GLU A 543 -28.12 26.58 1.12
CA GLU A 543 -28.08 26.46 -0.33
C GLU A 543 -29.43 26.02 -0.93
N GLY A 544 -30.40 25.61 -0.09
CA GLY A 544 -31.72 25.14 -0.51
C GLY A 544 -32.78 26.24 -0.65
N LEU A 545 -32.49 27.49 -0.27
CA LEU A 545 -33.47 28.58 -0.34
C LEU A 545 -33.76 29.02 -1.79
N PRO A 546 -34.98 29.51 -2.09
CA PRO A 546 -35.35 30.08 -3.38
C PRO A 546 -34.81 31.51 -3.51
N TRP A 547 -33.49 31.63 -3.61
CA TRP A 547 -32.82 32.92 -3.64
C TRP A 547 -33.31 33.80 -4.81
N SER A 548 -33.77 35.01 -4.48
CA SER A 548 -34.18 36.04 -5.43
C SER A 548 -33.84 37.44 -4.90
N ILE A 549 -33.84 38.45 -5.76
CA ILE A 549 -33.61 39.85 -5.33
C ILE A 549 -34.73 40.28 -4.39
N GLU A 550 -35.98 39.95 -4.71
CA GLU A 550 -37.15 40.31 -3.91
C GLU A 550 -37.09 39.74 -2.49
N LEU A 551 -36.61 38.49 -2.34
CA LEU A 551 -36.43 37.85 -1.04
C LEU A 551 -35.35 38.55 -0.21
N LEU A 552 -34.24 38.94 -0.85
CA LEU A 552 -33.15 39.64 -0.16
C LEU A 552 -33.52 41.07 0.22
N GLU A 553 -34.19 41.82 -0.66
CA GLU A 553 -34.69 43.18 -0.37
C GLU A 553 -35.67 43.18 0.80
N ARG A 554 -36.65 42.26 0.79
CA ARG A 554 -37.70 42.20 1.81
C ARG A 554 -37.15 41.99 3.21
N TYR A 555 -36.04 41.26 3.34
CA TYR A 555 -35.44 40.87 4.62
C TYR A 555 -33.99 41.35 4.78
N GLN A 556 -33.63 42.45 4.11
CA GLN A 556 -32.27 42.98 4.03
C GLN A 556 -31.58 43.15 5.39
N GLU A 557 -32.31 43.59 6.41
CA GLU A 557 -31.79 43.82 7.77
C GLU A 557 -31.61 42.53 8.60
N TYR A 558 -32.21 41.42 8.16
CA TYR A 558 -32.14 40.15 8.87
C TYR A 558 -30.98 39.27 8.39
N TRP A 559 -30.57 39.39 7.13
CA TRP A 559 -29.56 38.55 6.54
C TRP A 559 -28.16 38.76 7.14
N ASP A 560 -27.44 37.67 7.39
CA ASP A 560 -25.99 37.68 7.59
C ASP A 560 -25.30 37.79 6.22
N TRP A 561 -25.03 39.02 5.82
CA TRP A 561 -24.39 39.34 4.55
C TRP A 561 -23.00 38.72 4.37
N LYS A 562 -22.30 38.42 5.46
CA LYS A 562 -21.03 37.68 5.40
C LYS A 562 -21.27 36.22 5.03
N GLY A 563 -22.32 35.61 5.59
CA GLY A 563 -22.81 34.28 5.23
C GLY A 563 -23.23 34.22 3.77
N LEU A 564 -24.08 35.15 3.33
CA LEU A 564 -24.52 35.25 1.93
C LEU A 564 -23.34 35.41 0.96
N SER A 565 -22.34 36.21 1.30
CA SER A 565 -21.12 36.39 0.47
C SER A 565 -20.35 35.09 0.24
N ARG A 566 -20.57 34.04 1.04
CA ARG A 566 -19.96 32.71 0.89
C ARG A 566 -20.87 31.70 0.20
N ASN A 567 -22.15 32.02 0.05
CA ASN A 567 -23.17 31.10 -0.40
C ASN A 567 -23.03 30.85 -1.91
N THR A 568 -22.86 29.59 -2.29
CA THR A 568 -22.61 29.23 -3.68
C THR A 568 -23.88 29.07 -4.52
N ALA A 569 -25.05 28.98 -3.85
CA ALA A 569 -26.36 28.89 -4.51
C ALA A 569 -26.87 30.23 -5.05
N LEU A 570 -26.27 31.36 -4.64
CA LEU A 570 -26.63 32.69 -5.16
C LEU A 570 -26.18 32.87 -6.61
N SER A 571 -27.05 33.48 -7.42
CA SER A 571 -26.74 33.83 -8.81
C SER A 571 -25.97 35.15 -8.88
N TRP A 572 -24.64 35.06 -8.85
CA TRP A 572 -23.71 36.19 -8.86
C TRP A 572 -23.63 36.91 -10.22
N SER A 573 -24.69 37.62 -10.60
CA SER A 573 -24.72 38.52 -11.77
C SER A 573 -24.29 39.95 -11.41
N VAL A 574 -23.90 40.75 -12.41
CA VAL A 574 -23.55 42.18 -12.21
C VAL A 574 -24.70 42.95 -11.59
N GLU A 575 -25.92 42.75 -12.08
CA GLU A 575 -27.11 43.44 -11.59
C GLU A 575 -27.38 43.07 -10.12
N PHE A 576 -27.27 41.78 -9.79
CA PHE A 576 -27.44 41.28 -8.44
C PHE A 576 -26.41 41.86 -7.46
N ILE A 577 -25.12 41.87 -7.82
CA ILE A 577 -24.07 42.45 -6.98
C ILE A 577 -24.28 43.96 -6.79
N ARG A 578 -24.62 44.68 -7.88
CA ARG A 578 -24.84 46.13 -7.85
C ARG A 578 -25.99 46.50 -6.92
N HIS A 579 -27.07 45.73 -6.98
CA HIS A 579 -28.26 45.98 -6.21
C HIS A 579 -27.98 46.01 -4.69
N PHE A 580 -27.10 45.11 -4.20
CA PHE A 580 -26.71 45.02 -2.78
C PHE A 580 -25.25 45.41 -2.51
N GLU A 581 -24.67 46.30 -3.32
CA GLU A 581 -23.23 46.58 -3.36
C GLU A 581 -22.61 46.87 -1.98
N HIS A 582 -23.31 47.64 -1.14
CA HIS A 582 -22.83 48.08 0.17
C HIS A 582 -22.90 47.00 1.25
N HIS A 583 -23.60 45.91 1.00
CA HIS A 583 -23.78 44.83 1.98
C HIS A 583 -22.76 43.71 1.83
N TRP A 584 -22.22 43.50 0.63
CA TRP A 584 -21.32 42.37 0.37
C TRP A 584 -19.97 42.46 1.09
N ASP A 585 -19.49 41.32 1.59
CA ASP A 585 -18.12 41.18 2.06
C ASP A 585 -17.19 40.91 0.85
N TRP A 586 -16.63 41.99 0.33
CA TRP A 586 -15.75 41.96 -0.85
C TRP A 586 -14.47 41.16 -0.67
N MET A 587 -13.98 40.98 0.57
CA MET A 587 -12.82 40.12 0.83
C MET A 587 -13.20 38.64 0.64
N ILE A 588 -14.39 38.26 1.09
CA ILE A 588 -14.92 36.91 0.88
C ILE A 588 -15.22 36.67 -0.60
N LEU A 589 -15.92 37.60 -1.28
CA LEU A 589 -16.20 37.47 -2.71
C LEU A 589 -14.92 37.32 -3.53
N SER A 590 -13.83 37.99 -3.13
CA SER A 590 -12.52 37.86 -3.79
C SER A 590 -11.93 36.43 -3.72
N LYS A 591 -12.43 35.58 -2.81
CA LYS A 591 -12.05 34.16 -2.69
C LYS A 591 -13.00 33.22 -3.45
N TYR A 592 -14.13 33.73 -3.94
CA TYR A 592 -15.19 32.95 -4.58
C TYR A 592 -14.75 32.28 -5.88
N GLU A 593 -15.10 31.03 -6.12
CA GLU A 593 -14.43 30.22 -7.13
C GLU A 593 -14.64 30.72 -8.57
N ASN A 594 -15.83 31.21 -8.92
CA ASN A 594 -16.23 31.53 -10.30
C ASN A 594 -16.31 33.05 -10.58
N LEU A 595 -15.18 33.74 -10.68
CA LEU A 595 -15.13 35.16 -11.06
C LEU A 595 -14.81 35.33 -12.57
N THR A 596 -15.58 36.17 -13.25
CA THR A 596 -15.38 36.55 -14.67
C THR A 596 -14.99 38.03 -14.80
N ALA A 597 -14.39 38.42 -15.92
CA ALA A 597 -14.04 39.83 -16.16
C ALA A 597 -15.30 40.72 -16.21
N GLU A 598 -16.38 40.23 -16.83
CA GLU A 598 -17.65 40.93 -16.90
C GLU A 598 -18.22 41.25 -15.52
N LEU A 599 -18.17 40.28 -14.59
CA LEU A 599 -18.62 40.47 -13.21
C LEU A 599 -17.74 41.46 -12.43
N MET A 600 -16.42 41.41 -12.67
CA MET A 600 -15.46 42.19 -11.90
C MET A 600 -15.37 43.66 -12.34
N LEU A 601 -15.55 43.94 -13.63
CA LEU A 601 -15.34 45.25 -14.27
C LEU A 601 -16.10 46.42 -13.62
N PRO A 602 -17.38 46.26 -13.22
CA PRO A 602 -18.12 47.36 -12.62
C PRO A 602 -17.67 47.73 -11.20
N PHE A 603 -16.92 46.86 -10.51
CA PHE A 603 -16.63 46.97 -9.07
C PHE A 603 -15.13 46.92 -8.75
N VAL A 604 -14.30 47.41 -9.67
CA VAL A 604 -12.84 47.33 -9.58
C VAL A 604 -12.24 47.94 -8.31
N ASP A 605 -12.90 48.94 -7.72
CA ASP A 605 -12.48 49.59 -6.47
C ASP A 605 -12.74 48.75 -5.21
N LYS A 606 -13.65 47.77 -5.30
CA LYS A 606 -14.07 46.96 -4.15
C LYS A 606 -13.27 45.67 -3.97
N TRP A 607 -12.84 45.06 -5.07
CA TRP A 607 -12.18 43.77 -5.04
C TRP A 607 -10.86 43.79 -4.25
N HIS A 608 -10.59 42.72 -3.51
CA HIS A 608 -9.34 42.56 -2.78
C HIS A 608 -8.26 41.96 -3.70
N TRP A 609 -7.64 42.83 -4.50
CA TRP A 609 -6.72 42.48 -5.58
C TRP A 609 -5.51 41.66 -5.17
N LYS A 610 -4.99 41.83 -3.95
CA LYS A 610 -3.93 40.96 -3.42
C LYS A 610 -4.39 39.51 -3.34
N THR A 611 -5.61 39.28 -2.86
CA THR A 611 -6.18 37.93 -2.72
C THR A 611 -6.39 37.31 -4.09
N LEU A 612 -7.01 38.06 -5.01
CA LEU A 612 -7.21 37.63 -6.39
C LEU A 612 -5.89 37.27 -7.09
N SER A 613 -4.87 38.10 -6.88
CA SER A 613 -3.53 37.86 -7.42
C SER A 613 -2.90 36.56 -6.92
N TYR A 614 -3.26 36.01 -5.76
CA TYR A 614 -2.74 34.71 -5.31
C TYR A 614 -3.50 33.51 -5.89
N ARG A 615 -4.68 33.70 -6.48
CA ARG A 615 -5.53 32.58 -6.91
C ARG A 615 -5.03 31.83 -8.14
N ASN A 616 -5.23 30.52 -8.14
CA ASN A 616 -4.83 29.64 -9.23
C ASN A 616 -6.00 29.26 -10.15
N ASN A 617 -7.24 29.44 -9.70
CA ASN A 617 -8.48 29.03 -10.38
C ASN A 617 -9.21 30.18 -11.08
N LEU A 618 -8.57 31.34 -11.27
CA LEU A 618 -9.11 32.39 -12.13
C LEU A 618 -8.90 32.04 -13.62
N PRO A 619 -9.76 32.52 -14.53
CA PRO A 619 -9.66 32.28 -15.97
C PRO A 619 -8.54 33.14 -16.58
N TRP A 620 -7.30 32.89 -16.16
CA TRP A 620 -6.13 33.67 -16.60
C TRP A 620 -5.99 33.66 -18.12
N SER A 621 -5.98 34.85 -18.73
CA SER A 621 -5.71 35.10 -20.14
C SER A 621 -5.30 36.57 -20.32
N VAL A 622 -4.77 36.94 -21.49
CA VAL A 622 -4.50 38.35 -21.81
C VAL A 622 -5.79 39.17 -21.74
N GLU A 623 -6.87 38.64 -22.33
CA GLU A 623 -8.20 39.25 -22.31
C GLU A 623 -8.73 39.46 -20.88
N PHE A 624 -8.53 38.50 -19.98
CA PHE A 624 -8.98 38.62 -18.59
C PHE A 624 -8.15 39.61 -17.77
N ILE A 625 -6.83 39.67 -18.00
CA ILE A 625 -5.93 40.54 -17.22
C ILE A 625 -6.05 42.00 -17.66
N THR A 626 -6.23 42.26 -18.96
CA THR A 626 -6.16 43.59 -19.59
C THR A 626 -7.03 44.66 -18.93
N PRO A 627 -8.32 44.40 -18.58
CA PRO A 627 -9.16 45.42 -17.98
C PRO A 627 -8.71 45.86 -16.58
N PHE A 628 -7.83 45.09 -15.93
CA PHE A 628 -7.50 45.22 -14.51
C PHE A 628 -6.01 45.48 -14.24
N VAL A 629 -5.27 45.89 -15.27
CA VAL A 629 -3.80 46.02 -15.24
C VAL A 629 -3.28 46.82 -14.05
N GLN A 630 -3.93 47.93 -13.70
CA GLN A 630 -3.50 48.80 -12.60
C GLN A 630 -3.70 48.20 -11.20
N TYR A 631 -4.51 47.13 -11.09
CA TYR A 631 -4.89 46.57 -9.79
C TYR A 631 -4.13 45.29 -9.42
N TRP A 632 -3.64 44.54 -10.40
CA TRP A 632 -2.94 43.28 -10.13
C TRP A 632 -1.65 43.49 -9.32
N HIS A 633 -1.39 42.56 -8.38
CA HIS A 633 -0.09 42.49 -7.71
C HIS A 633 0.90 41.76 -8.60
N TRP A 634 1.59 42.51 -9.45
CA TRP A 634 2.46 41.96 -10.48
C TRP A 634 3.64 41.13 -9.97
N SER A 635 4.16 41.40 -8.78
CA SER A 635 5.17 40.53 -8.14
C SER A 635 4.63 39.13 -7.85
N VAL A 636 3.37 39.03 -7.42
CA VAL A 636 2.69 37.75 -7.18
C VAL A 636 2.43 37.03 -8.49
N LEU A 637 1.90 37.71 -9.51
CA LEU A 637 1.66 37.12 -10.82
C LEU A 637 2.97 36.63 -11.46
N SER A 638 4.06 37.40 -11.32
CA SER A 638 5.39 37.04 -11.84
C SER A 638 5.93 35.72 -11.25
N ALA A 639 5.61 35.44 -9.99
CA ALA A 639 6.00 34.21 -9.30
C ALA A 639 5.15 32.98 -9.68
N LYS A 640 4.03 33.16 -10.39
CA LYS A 640 3.07 32.08 -10.61
C LYS A 640 3.60 31.01 -11.57
N ARG A 641 3.49 29.76 -11.13
CA ARG A 641 3.81 28.57 -11.95
C ARG A 641 2.69 28.15 -12.89
N ARG A 642 1.44 28.59 -12.66
CA ARG A 642 0.24 28.11 -13.36
C ARG A 642 -0.43 29.19 -14.24
N LEU A 643 0.24 30.30 -14.52
CA LEU A 643 -0.22 31.20 -15.58
C LEU A 643 -0.01 30.54 -16.96
N PRO A 644 -0.88 30.82 -17.94
CA PRO A 644 -0.72 30.35 -19.32
C PRO A 644 0.32 31.20 -20.03
N TRP A 645 1.60 31.00 -19.69
CA TRP A 645 2.69 31.79 -20.23
C TRP A 645 2.79 31.68 -21.77
N SER A 646 2.64 32.83 -22.44
CA SER A 646 2.80 33.02 -23.89
C SER A 646 3.64 34.28 -24.15
N VAL A 647 4.25 34.40 -25.35
CA VAL A 647 4.96 35.63 -25.75
C VAL A 647 4.02 36.83 -25.72
N GLU A 648 2.80 36.64 -26.23
CA GLU A 648 1.71 37.61 -26.20
C GLU A 648 1.44 38.11 -24.77
N LEU A 649 1.27 37.20 -23.79
CA LEU A 649 1.03 37.57 -22.39
C LEU A 649 2.17 38.40 -21.78
N ILE A 650 3.40 38.10 -22.13
CA ILE A 650 4.57 38.81 -21.60
C ILE A 650 4.65 40.21 -22.20
N GLU A 651 4.53 40.31 -23.53
CA GLU A 651 4.56 41.56 -24.29
C GLU A 651 3.43 42.51 -23.89
N SER A 652 2.20 42.01 -23.79
CA SER A 652 1.02 42.81 -23.44
C SER A 652 1.17 43.54 -22.10
N PHE A 653 1.95 42.99 -21.16
CA PHE A 653 2.10 43.54 -19.81
C PHE A 653 3.55 43.82 -19.39
N LYS A 654 4.44 44.02 -20.36
CA LYS A 654 5.88 44.17 -20.15
C LYS A 654 6.30 45.18 -19.08
N ASN A 655 5.60 46.31 -18.99
CA ASN A 655 5.94 47.39 -18.05
C ASN A 655 5.47 47.12 -16.62
N HIS A 656 4.71 46.06 -16.41
CA HIS A 656 4.12 45.74 -15.11
C HIS A 656 4.78 44.57 -14.41
N TRP A 657 5.33 43.60 -15.17
CA TRP A 657 5.98 42.43 -14.59
C TRP A 657 7.08 42.78 -13.59
N ASP A 658 7.15 42.02 -12.51
CA ASP A 658 8.30 42.04 -11.61
C ASP A 658 9.39 41.16 -12.23
N TRP A 659 10.26 41.79 -13.01
CA TRP A 659 11.31 41.14 -13.78
C TRP A 659 12.37 40.44 -12.91
N LYS A 660 12.52 40.84 -11.63
CA LYS A 660 13.36 40.12 -10.66
C LYS A 660 12.82 38.70 -10.42
N ILE A 661 11.51 38.61 -10.25
CA ILE A 661 10.84 37.34 -9.95
C ILE A 661 10.61 36.55 -11.25
N LEU A 662 10.15 37.24 -12.30
CA LEU A 662 9.74 36.63 -13.56
C LEU A 662 10.91 35.97 -14.28
N SER A 663 12.10 36.57 -14.27
CA SER A 663 13.31 36.03 -14.91
C SER A 663 13.62 34.60 -14.46
N ASN A 664 13.40 34.26 -13.19
CA ASN A 664 13.66 32.92 -12.65
C ASN A 664 12.59 31.86 -13.00
N ASN A 665 11.54 32.21 -13.75
CA ASN A 665 10.44 31.31 -14.05
C ASN A 665 10.74 30.43 -15.28
N ILE A 666 11.11 29.17 -15.04
CA ILE A 666 11.47 28.18 -16.07
C ILE A 666 10.32 27.76 -17.00
N ARG A 667 9.09 28.19 -16.73
CA ARG A 667 7.90 27.85 -17.55
C ARG A 667 7.59 28.89 -18.63
N LEU A 668 8.31 30.00 -18.65
CA LEU A 668 8.14 31.03 -19.67
C LEU A 668 8.63 30.54 -21.05
N PRO A 669 7.96 30.93 -22.14
CA PRO A 669 8.36 30.66 -23.51
C PRO A 669 9.49 31.62 -23.94
N TRP A 670 10.63 31.55 -23.27
CA TRP A 670 11.76 32.42 -23.59
C TRP A 670 12.25 32.23 -25.04
N THR A 671 12.32 33.34 -25.79
CA THR A 671 13.04 33.46 -27.08
C THR A 671 14.21 34.45 -26.92
N VAL A 672 15.12 34.55 -27.90
CA VAL A 672 16.21 35.57 -27.85
C VAL A 672 15.64 36.95 -27.93
N GLU A 673 14.69 37.17 -28.82
CA GLU A 673 14.05 38.47 -29.01
C GLU A 673 13.38 38.90 -27.70
N LEU A 674 12.69 37.98 -27.03
CA LEU A 674 12.07 38.22 -25.74
C LEU A 674 13.11 38.44 -24.63
N PHE A 675 14.19 37.64 -24.59
CA PHE A 675 15.25 37.82 -23.60
C PHE A 675 16.00 39.16 -23.81
N GLU A 676 16.42 39.46 -25.03
CA GLU A 676 17.15 40.66 -25.41
C GLU A 676 16.32 41.93 -25.19
N ALA A 677 15.02 41.87 -25.50
CA ALA A 677 14.09 42.96 -25.23
C ALA A 677 13.98 43.27 -23.72
N TYR A 678 14.10 42.26 -22.85
CA TYR A 678 13.79 42.41 -21.43
C TYR A 678 14.92 42.20 -20.43
N LYS A 679 16.11 41.79 -20.87
CA LYS A 679 17.29 41.64 -20.00
C LYS A 679 17.61 42.93 -19.23
N GLY A 680 17.33 44.11 -19.80
CA GLY A 680 17.53 45.39 -19.10
C GLY A 680 16.75 45.54 -17.78
N TYR A 681 15.69 44.75 -17.59
CA TYR A 681 14.79 44.85 -16.43
C TYR A 681 15.09 43.86 -15.31
N TRP A 682 16.00 42.91 -15.49
CA TRP A 682 16.22 41.83 -14.51
C TRP A 682 17.03 42.31 -13.30
N ASP A 683 16.73 41.77 -12.11
CA ASP A 683 17.56 42.01 -10.91
C ASP A 683 18.52 40.84 -10.65
N TYR A 684 19.79 41.17 -10.72
CA TYR A 684 20.93 40.24 -10.66
C TYR A 684 21.53 40.07 -9.26
N SER A 685 20.85 40.54 -8.21
CA SER A 685 21.34 40.51 -6.83
C SER A 685 21.02 39.22 -6.05
N VAL A 686 20.34 38.25 -6.66
CA VAL A 686 19.89 37.00 -6.00
C VAL A 686 20.57 35.78 -6.58
#